data_AF-A0A3D2IKP0-F1
#
_entry.id   AF-A0A3D2IKP0-F1
#
_cell.length_a   1.000
_cell.length_b   1.000
_cell.length_c   1.000
_cell.angle_alpha   90.00
_cell.angle_beta   90.00
_cell.angle_gamma   90.00
#
_symmetry.space_group_name_H-M   'P 1'
#
loop_
_entity.id
_entity.type
_entity.pdbx_description
1 polymer ?
#
loop_
_entity_poly.entity_id
_entity_poly.type
_entity_poly.pdbx_seq_one_letter_code
_entity_poly.pdbx_strand_id
1 'polypeptide(L)'
;MKFLRSFLSIVIFSTFFSLTIQAQFFEDFEAASKTGYSAGSITLSTGTWFFDDALLRSDGSGDKKNGSQSARIRNAGSISMNFNKTGGADEISFFTANSSFSGDGGGKIQVQYSTNNGSTWTNIGDEITVEDVLTEVTIAVAISGDIRFRFLKPVGGRVNIDDIRITDYVEAAAEATINVLVDNATANNSDVISFGSTLEGNQLTKTMEIKNTGNPDLVISDVTVTGQGFSSSMLTDSTLAFNETTELTLTFEPTTDGTFQGNITVTSNADNASSFSLSLSGEGFVDGDVISIVDARQLQLGTRVTVAGRVTVANQFGGPLYMQDGTAGIAVFWQPLHIAAEIGDSIKVSGPLTVFKGGVPGADEDFLLQISDTEEDDNIVYEVFDVEKREVTPRIVNLEQLNMEANEGQLVVVQNVTIDHSGAFQGNQNYDITDAVGAAEMRIDNNTNLVDAIAPTEPANIIGVIGQFGGTYQLLPRFTEDMGVEEVSYPGDEISKDQTLDVVTWNVEWFGDAGNGPDDDDLQLRNVITVVETIDADIYALQEISSPNRFNALVDSLEDYGGFLANFSQTQETAFLFKRSSIDSLSGVTLSSGDGFTQSNWANGRYPLMFRFIADINNEQQEIYAFNIHAKAFGDQGSYDQRVAASGELKEYLDRNRASDNVIT
;
A
#
# COMPACT_ATOMS: atom_id res chain seq x y z
N MET A 1 44.99 -14.49 53.45
CA MET A 1 44.83 -15.09 52.11
C MET A 1 43.95 -14.13 51.31
N LYS A 2 44.53 -13.42 50.34
CA LYS A 2 43.78 -12.50 49.45
C LYS A 2 43.04 -13.35 48.41
N PHE A 3 41.72 -13.24 48.33
CA PHE A 3 40.97 -13.78 47.19
C PHE A 3 40.71 -12.66 46.19
N LEU A 4 41.28 -12.84 45.01
CA LEU A 4 41.06 -12.09 43.79
C LEU A 4 39.61 -12.32 43.33
N ARG A 5 38.81 -11.26 43.15
CA ARG A 5 37.57 -11.33 42.36
C ARG A 5 37.93 -10.96 40.92
N SER A 6 37.86 -11.94 40.03
CA SER A 6 37.98 -11.77 38.59
C SER A 6 36.63 -11.28 38.06
N PHE A 7 36.59 -10.09 37.47
CA PHE A 7 35.47 -9.68 36.62
C PHE A 7 35.60 -10.44 35.29
N LEU A 8 34.59 -11.23 34.95
CA LEU A 8 34.45 -11.90 33.66
C LEU A 8 33.48 -11.06 32.84
N SER A 9 33.97 -10.37 31.82
CA SER A 9 33.13 -9.69 30.84
C SER A 9 32.46 -10.77 29.96
N ILE A 10 31.15 -10.89 30.08
CA ILE A 10 30.32 -11.68 29.17
C ILE A 10 29.84 -10.73 28.08
N VAL A 11 30.19 -11.03 26.83
CA VAL A 11 29.65 -10.36 25.64
C VAL A 11 28.38 -11.11 25.27
N ILE A 12 27.23 -10.48 25.43
CA ILE A 12 25.93 -10.98 24.95
C ILE A 12 25.70 -10.36 23.57
N PHE A 13 25.53 -11.22 22.57
CA PHE A 13 25.07 -10.81 21.24
C PHE A 13 23.54 -10.84 21.26
N SER A 14 22.92 -9.71 21.53
CA SER A 14 21.47 -9.53 21.35
C SER A 14 21.25 -8.90 19.99
N THR A 15 20.55 -9.61 19.10
CA THR A 15 20.01 -9.05 17.87
C THR A 15 18.83 -8.16 18.24
N PHE A 16 19.06 -6.85 18.28
CA PHE A 16 18.00 -5.87 18.51
C PHE A 16 17.16 -5.70 17.24
N PHE A 17 15.88 -6.02 17.33
CA PHE A 17 14.88 -5.30 16.57
C PHE A 17 14.75 -3.91 17.21
N SER A 18 14.86 -2.87 16.38
CA SER A 18 14.60 -1.50 16.81
C SER A 18 13.11 -1.23 16.64
N LEU A 19 12.43 -0.79 17.71
CA LEU A 19 11.66 0.44 17.69
C LEU A 19 11.35 0.94 19.11
N THR A 20 11.51 2.26 19.20
CA THR A 20 11.57 3.19 20.32
C THR A 20 10.27 3.35 21.10
N ILE A 21 10.28 3.15 22.43
CA ILE A 21 9.52 3.99 23.39
C ILE A 21 10.30 4.06 24.73
N GLN A 22 11.35 4.88 24.78
CA GLN A 22 11.82 5.45 26.06
C GLN A 22 12.65 6.72 25.88
N ALA A 23 13.23 6.95 24.70
CA ALA A 23 13.85 8.23 24.37
C ALA A 23 12.74 9.26 24.07
N GLN A 24 12.57 10.26 24.94
CA GLN A 24 11.70 11.40 24.64
C GLN A 24 12.38 12.43 23.72
N PHE A 25 13.67 12.23 23.43
CA PHE A 25 14.47 13.11 22.60
C PHE A 25 15.41 12.28 21.70
N PHE A 26 15.38 12.52 20.39
CA PHE A 26 16.21 11.82 19.40
C PHE A 26 16.77 12.79 18.35
N GLU A 27 18.09 12.78 18.15
CA GLU A 27 18.81 13.53 17.11
C GLU A 27 19.62 12.57 16.24
N ASP A 28 19.30 12.53 14.94
CA ASP A 28 19.93 11.67 13.93
C ASP A 28 20.94 12.42 13.04
N PHE A 29 21.11 13.73 13.22
CA PHE A 29 21.95 14.61 12.40
C PHE A 29 21.53 14.77 10.94
N GLU A 30 20.34 14.32 10.54
CA GLU A 30 19.95 14.25 9.12
C GLU A 30 19.35 15.57 8.59
N ALA A 31 18.88 16.43 9.47
CA ALA A 31 18.07 17.61 9.10
C ALA A 31 18.87 18.81 8.55
N ALA A 32 20.21 18.79 8.59
CA ALA A 32 21.04 19.92 8.14
C ALA A 32 22.38 19.48 7.55
N SER A 33 23.14 20.42 6.98
CA SER A 33 24.48 20.17 6.47
C SER A 33 25.51 21.11 7.09
N LYS A 34 26.70 20.57 7.38
CA LYS A 34 27.87 21.34 7.83
C LYS A 34 29.13 20.67 7.33
N THR A 35 29.66 21.12 6.19
CA THR A 35 30.78 20.43 5.53
C THR A 35 32.18 20.88 5.98
N GLY A 36 32.27 21.91 6.82
CA GLY A 36 33.54 22.50 7.29
C GLY A 36 33.75 22.42 8.80
N TYR A 37 35.00 22.24 9.21
CA TYR A 37 35.41 22.12 10.63
C TYR A 37 35.43 23.43 11.42
N SER A 38 35.25 24.59 10.79
CA SER A 38 35.22 25.88 11.49
C SER A 38 34.10 25.92 12.52
N ALA A 39 34.39 26.47 13.70
CA ALA A 39 33.41 26.58 14.77
C ALA A 39 32.14 27.31 14.31
N GLY A 40 30.97 26.77 14.64
CA GLY A 40 29.69 27.38 14.26
C GLY A 40 28.49 26.59 14.71
N SER A 41 27.35 27.30 14.81
CA SER A 41 26.06 26.68 15.11
C SER A 41 25.31 26.30 13.85
N ILE A 42 24.61 25.17 13.92
CA ILE A 42 23.63 24.72 12.92
C ILE A 42 22.33 24.34 13.63
N THR A 43 21.22 24.45 12.93
CA THR A 43 19.90 24.05 13.44
C THR A 43 19.53 22.72 12.83
N LEU A 44 19.35 21.72 13.68
CA LEU A 44 18.88 20.38 13.36
C LEU A 44 17.42 20.21 13.81
N SER A 45 16.86 19.03 13.59
CA SER A 45 15.47 18.70 13.94
C SER A 45 15.19 18.94 15.43
N THR A 46 16.17 18.65 16.30
CA THR A 46 16.00 18.81 17.75
C THR A 46 16.29 20.21 18.28
N GLY A 47 16.96 21.06 17.50
CA GLY A 47 17.34 22.41 17.90
C GLY A 47 18.72 22.83 17.40
N THR A 48 19.23 23.94 17.94
CA THR A 48 20.53 24.48 17.54
C THR A 48 21.69 23.79 18.24
N TRP A 49 22.61 23.22 17.47
CA TRP A 49 23.84 22.59 17.96
C TRP A 49 25.06 23.42 17.58
N PHE A 50 26.05 23.49 18.46
CA PHE A 50 27.35 24.12 18.22
C PHE A 50 28.42 23.06 17.98
N PHE A 51 29.11 23.18 16.84
CA PHE A 51 30.16 22.29 16.39
C PHE A 51 31.49 23.07 16.40
N ASP A 52 32.52 22.51 17.03
CA ASP A 52 33.87 23.07 17.09
C ASP A 52 34.89 22.00 16.70
N ASP A 53 35.67 22.27 15.65
CA ASP A 53 36.50 21.25 14.99
C ASP A 53 35.70 19.96 14.67
N ALA A 54 34.43 20.16 14.31
CA ALA A 54 33.47 19.13 13.96
C ALA A 54 32.65 19.51 12.71
N LEU A 55 32.11 18.51 12.03
CA LEU A 55 31.31 18.66 10.82
C LEU A 55 30.27 17.55 10.71
N LEU A 56 29.29 17.72 9.82
CA LEU A 56 28.37 16.69 9.35
C LEU A 56 28.77 16.24 7.96
N ARG A 57 28.72 14.94 7.68
CA ARG A 57 29.13 14.43 6.37
C ARG A 57 28.34 13.22 5.89
N SER A 58 27.67 13.42 4.75
CA SER A 58 27.23 12.34 3.89
C SER A 58 28.40 11.86 3.03
N ASP A 59 28.59 10.54 3.00
CA ASP A 59 29.33 9.70 2.03
C ASP A 59 30.73 10.09 1.44
N GLY A 60 31.54 9.04 1.17
CA GLY A 60 32.85 9.09 0.49
C GLY A 60 34.12 9.11 1.33
N SER A 61 34.06 9.10 2.68
CA SER A 61 35.25 9.35 3.51
C SER A 61 35.48 8.46 4.73
N GLY A 62 34.97 7.22 4.76
CA GLY A 62 35.27 6.30 5.87
C GLY A 62 34.56 6.62 7.20
N ASP A 63 33.61 7.55 7.21
CA ASP A 63 32.82 7.88 8.39
C ASP A 63 31.77 6.80 8.65
N LYS A 64 31.68 6.36 9.92
CA LYS A 64 30.68 5.40 10.39
C LYS A 64 29.41 6.15 10.79
N LYS A 65 28.25 5.59 10.45
CA LYS A 65 26.95 6.23 10.59
C LYS A 65 25.80 5.23 10.44
N ASN A 66 24.64 5.60 10.96
CA ASN A 66 23.33 5.12 10.53
C ASN A 66 22.70 6.22 9.68
N GLY A 67 21.88 5.86 8.69
CA GLY A 67 21.34 6.87 7.77
C GLY A 67 22.37 7.46 6.80
N SER A 68 22.24 8.75 6.49
CA SER A 68 22.96 9.40 5.41
C SER A 68 24.23 10.11 5.87
N GLN A 69 24.30 10.59 7.12
CA GLN A 69 25.44 11.31 7.67
C GLN A 69 25.62 11.08 9.19
N SER A 70 26.81 11.43 9.70
CA SER A 70 27.04 11.49 11.16
C SER A 70 27.91 12.69 11.52
N ALA A 71 27.94 13.04 12.80
CA ALA A 71 28.83 14.07 13.31
C ALA A 71 30.24 13.54 13.44
N ARG A 72 31.20 14.15 12.74
CA ARG A 72 32.63 13.82 12.89
C ARG A 72 33.39 14.90 13.63
N ILE A 73 34.12 14.50 14.65
CA ILE A 73 34.94 15.38 15.48
C ILE A 73 36.42 15.05 15.27
N ARG A 74 37.29 16.07 15.18
CA ARG A 74 38.76 15.90 15.12
C ARG A 74 39.46 16.76 16.17
N ASN A 75 40.80 16.63 16.25
CA ASN A 75 41.64 17.40 17.18
C ASN A 75 41.09 17.34 18.61
N ALA A 76 41.10 18.45 19.35
CA ALA A 76 40.41 18.59 20.63
C ALA A 76 39.04 19.28 20.45
N GLY A 77 38.25 18.81 19.48
CA GLY A 77 36.95 19.39 19.10
C GLY A 77 35.76 18.88 19.92
N SER A 78 34.57 19.41 19.62
CA SER A 78 33.32 19.01 20.27
C SER A 78 32.06 19.28 19.44
N ILE A 79 30.97 18.62 19.82
CA ILE A 79 29.59 19.01 19.47
C ILE A 79 28.80 19.22 20.77
N SER A 80 27.93 20.24 20.80
CA SER A 80 27.18 20.60 22.01
C SER A 80 25.82 21.21 21.70
N MET A 81 24.85 20.98 22.57
CA MET A 81 23.53 21.61 22.47
C MET A 81 23.62 23.09 22.83
N ASN A 82 23.00 23.96 22.03
CA ASN A 82 22.79 25.38 22.33
C ASN A 82 21.36 25.70 22.82
N PHE A 83 20.58 24.67 23.13
CA PHE A 83 19.25 24.74 23.72
C PHE A 83 19.17 23.79 24.91
N ASN A 84 18.15 23.96 25.75
CA ASN A 84 17.89 23.05 26.88
C ASN A 84 16.94 21.94 26.42
N LYS A 85 17.26 20.70 26.79
CA LYS A 85 16.23 19.67 26.94
C LYS A 85 15.58 19.88 28.31
N THR A 86 14.27 20.13 28.32
CA THR A 86 13.48 20.21 29.55
C THR A 86 13.24 18.79 30.12
N GLY A 87 12.91 18.68 31.40
CA GLY A 87 12.56 17.38 32.00
C GLY A 87 13.75 16.51 32.46
N GLY A 88 14.98 17.03 32.41
CA GLY A 88 16.16 16.30 32.86
C GLY A 88 16.55 15.13 31.95
N ALA A 89 17.47 14.30 32.44
CA ALA A 89 17.82 13.05 31.81
C ALA A 89 18.22 11.99 32.85
N ASP A 90 17.64 10.79 32.71
CA ASP A 90 18.13 9.60 33.41
C ASP A 90 19.25 8.91 32.65
N GLU A 91 19.18 8.91 31.32
CA GLU A 91 20.11 8.19 30.46
C GLU A 91 20.35 8.96 29.16
N ILE A 92 21.55 8.81 28.63
CA ILE A 92 21.89 9.19 27.25
C ILE A 92 22.50 7.98 26.53
N SER A 93 21.99 7.66 25.34
CA SER A 93 22.60 6.71 24.42
C SER A 93 22.97 7.39 23.10
N PHE A 94 24.02 6.89 22.45
CA PHE A 94 24.49 7.37 21.15
C PHE A 94 25.41 6.34 20.51
N PHE A 95 25.48 6.34 19.18
CA PHE A 95 26.41 5.51 18.44
C PHE A 95 27.75 6.24 18.22
N THR A 96 28.86 5.50 18.33
CA THR A 96 30.18 6.04 18.04
C THR A 96 31.15 5.02 17.44
N ALA A 97 32.08 5.53 16.62
CA ALA A 97 33.21 4.77 16.10
C ALA A 97 34.38 5.69 15.69
N ASN A 98 35.58 5.12 15.57
CA ASN A 98 36.69 5.77 14.91
C ASN A 98 36.34 5.95 13.43
N SER A 99 36.72 7.09 12.85
CA SER A 99 36.61 7.25 11.41
C SER A 99 37.60 6.32 10.70
N SER A 100 37.22 5.73 9.57
CA SER A 100 38.00 4.69 8.88
C SER A 100 39.22 5.23 8.09
N PHE A 101 39.79 6.36 8.48
CA PHE A 101 41.00 6.89 7.84
C PHE A 101 42.25 6.24 8.42
N SER A 102 43.27 6.07 7.58
CA SER A 102 44.57 5.57 8.03
C SER A 102 45.15 6.46 9.13
N GLY A 103 45.41 5.87 10.29
CA GLY A 103 45.95 6.55 11.47
C GLY A 103 44.91 7.09 12.45
N ASP A 104 43.62 7.04 12.12
CA ASP A 104 42.52 7.41 13.02
C ASP A 104 42.11 6.21 13.90
N GLY A 105 42.96 5.87 14.87
CA GLY A 105 42.66 4.87 15.89
C GLY A 105 42.79 5.42 17.31
N GLY A 106 42.17 4.73 18.28
CA GLY A 106 42.26 5.09 19.69
C GLY A 106 41.64 6.44 20.04
N GLY A 107 40.63 6.86 19.27
CA GLY A 107 39.80 8.01 19.58
C GLY A 107 39.14 7.84 20.96
N LYS A 108 38.92 8.96 21.64
CA LYS A 108 38.19 8.99 22.90
C LYS A 108 37.09 10.04 22.89
N ILE A 109 36.02 9.77 23.63
CA ILE A 109 34.93 10.70 23.87
C ILE A 109 34.75 10.91 25.37
N GLN A 110 34.59 12.16 25.77
CA GLN A 110 34.08 12.54 27.09
C GLN A 110 32.72 13.19 26.92
N VAL A 111 31.69 12.55 27.46
CA VAL A 111 30.35 13.15 27.54
C VAL A 111 30.30 14.07 28.75
N GLN A 112 29.66 15.22 28.58
CA GLN A 112 29.44 16.21 29.61
C GLN A 112 28.02 16.73 29.57
N TYR A 113 27.55 17.21 30.72
CA TYR A 113 26.27 17.91 30.81
C TYR A 113 26.41 19.32 31.38
N SER A 114 25.38 20.14 31.17
CA SER A 114 25.23 21.47 31.77
C SER A 114 23.79 21.70 32.21
N THR A 115 23.62 22.21 33.43
CA THR A 115 22.33 22.64 34.00
C THR A 115 22.22 24.17 34.13
N ASN A 116 23.15 24.91 33.52
CA ASN A 116 23.21 26.37 33.56
C ASN A 116 23.40 26.99 32.17
N ASN A 117 22.64 26.46 31.21
CA ASN A 117 22.59 26.94 29.82
C ASN A 117 23.95 26.92 29.11
N GLY A 118 24.82 25.95 29.43
CA GLY A 118 26.14 25.81 28.81
C GLY A 118 27.24 26.69 29.40
N SER A 119 26.98 27.41 30.51
CA SER A 119 27.97 28.27 31.17
C SER A 119 29.11 27.47 31.81
N THR A 120 28.78 26.32 32.41
CA THR A 120 29.75 25.33 32.91
C THR A 120 29.33 23.93 32.48
N TRP A 121 30.31 23.04 32.35
CA TRP A 121 30.11 21.66 31.90
C TRP A 121 30.76 20.67 32.87
N THR A 122 30.05 19.59 33.19
CA THR A 122 30.48 18.54 34.13
C THR A 122 30.61 17.22 33.39
N ASN A 123 31.70 16.47 33.63
CA ASN A 123 31.91 15.13 33.04
C ASN A 123 30.86 14.13 33.54
N ILE A 124 30.35 13.30 32.64
CA ILE A 124 29.56 12.11 32.95
C ILE A 124 30.45 10.90 32.70
N GLY A 125 30.72 10.13 33.75
CA GLY A 125 31.60 8.97 33.68
C GLY A 125 33.04 9.28 33.25
N ASP A 126 33.78 8.21 32.99
CA ASP A 126 35.15 8.27 32.47
C ASP A 126 35.17 8.47 30.94
N GLU A 127 36.34 8.77 30.37
CA GLU A 127 36.51 8.85 28.92
C GLU A 127 36.26 7.47 28.26
N ILE A 128 35.37 7.45 27.28
CA ILE A 128 35.04 6.27 26.49
C ILE A 128 36.08 6.10 25.39
N THR A 129 36.67 4.91 25.30
CA THR A 129 37.52 4.55 24.17
C THR A 129 36.64 4.09 23.03
N VAL A 130 36.88 4.64 21.85
CA VAL A 130 36.04 4.43 20.67
C VAL A 130 36.61 3.29 19.82
N GLU A 131 35.73 2.38 19.39
CA GLU A 131 36.06 1.24 18.54
C GLU A 131 35.96 1.58 17.05
N ASP A 132 36.47 0.73 16.16
CA ASP A 132 36.39 0.97 14.71
C ASP A 132 35.02 0.64 14.10
N VAL A 133 34.18 -0.10 14.83
CA VAL A 133 32.81 -0.47 14.46
C VAL A 133 31.84 0.45 15.18
N LEU A 134 30.82 0.93 14.45
CA LEU A 134 29.77 1.77 15.02
C LEU A 134 29.05 1.00 16.13
N THR A 135 29.19 1.48 17.36
CA THR A 135 28.72 0.81 18.56
C THR A 135 27.91 1.79 19.40
N GLU A 136 26.78 1.35 19.93
CA GLU A 136 25.99 2.16 20.86
C GLU A 136 26.66 2.19 22.23
N VAL A 137 26.69 3.38 22.82
CA VAL A 137 27.17 3.61 24.18
C VAL A 137 26.02 4.22 24.98
N THR A 138 25.75 3.63 26.13
CA THR A 138 24.70 4.08 27.06
C THR A 138 25.32 4.54 28.37
N ILE A 139 24.92 5.72 28.85
CA ILE A 139 25.45 6.33 30.07
C ILE A 139 24.30 6.81 30.96
N ALA A 140 24.32 6.37 32.22
CA ALA A 140 23.44 6.90 33.25
C ALA A 140 23.82 8.35 33.61
N VAL A 141 22.81 9.22 33.70
CA VAL A 141 22.91 10.66 33.96
C VAL A 141 22.25 11.00 35.29
N ALA A 142 20.98 10.64 35.48
CA ALA A 142 20.16 10.88 36.68
C ALA A 142 20.17 12.35 37.17
N ILE A 143 19.95 13.30 36.26
CA ILE A 143 19.91 14.74 36.55
C ILE A 143 18.55 15.32 36.20
N SER A 144 17.89 15.94 37.19
CA SER A 144 16.61 16.63 37.00
C SER A 144 16.77 18.06 36.45
N GLY A 145 15.69 18.59 35.89
CA GLY A 145 15.62 19.96 35.37
C GLY A 145 16.29 20.15 34.01
N ASP A 146 16.30 21.38 33.51
CA ASP A 146 16.86 21.69 32.18
C ASP A 146 18.32 21.22 32.05
N ILE A 147 18.60 20.46 30.99
CA ILE A 147 19.92 19.87 30.75
C ILE A 147 20.37 20.08 29.30
N ARG A 148 21.69 20.22 29.12
CA ARG A 148 22.38 20.20 27.82
C ARG A 148 23.47 19.16 27.83
N PHE A 149 23.79 18.61 26.66
CA PHE A 149 24.91 17.68 26.48
C PHE A 149 25.99 18.24 25.56
N ARG A 150 27.22 17.82 25.82
CA ARG A 150 28.42 18.08 25.02
C ARG A 150 29.25 16.81 24.90
N PHE A 151 29.67 16.50 23.67
CA PHE A 151 30.57 15.41 23.35
C PHE A 151 31.93 16.00 22.99
N LEU A 152 32.91 15.80 23.86
CA LEU A 152 34.28 16.24 23.64
C LEU A 152 35.10 15.09 23.08
N LYS A 153 35.99 15.36 22.12
CA LYS A 153 37.00 14.43 21.68
C LYS A 153 38.39 14.86 22.19
N PRO A 154 38.80 14.48 23.41
CA PRO A 154 40.03 15.03 24.02
C PRO A 154 41.32 14.57 23.34
N VAL A 155 41.38 13.30 22.91
CA VAL A 155 42.61 12.68 22.38
C VAL A 155 42.30 11.65 21.27
N GLY A 156 43.34 11.13 20.62
CA GLY A 156 43.25 10.07 19.62
C GLY A 156 42.85 10.53 18.22
N GLY A 157 42.52 9.58 17.35
CA GLY A 157 42.01 9.80 16.00
C GLY A 157 40.64 10.48 15.94
N ARG A 158 40.13 10.73 14.73
CA ARG A 158 38.77 11.25 14.52
C ARG A 158 37.70 10.26 14.99
N VAL A 159 36.61 10.79 15.54
CA VAL A 159 35.46 9.98 15.98
C VAL A 159 34.18 10.44 15.29
N ASN A 160 33.29 9.49 15.05
CA ASN A 160 31.91 9.69 14.63
C ASN A 160 30.98 9.59 15.85
N ILE A 161 29.96 10.44 15.90
CA ILE A 161 28.83 10.39 16.84
C ILE A 161 27.56 10.37 15.99
N ASP A 162 26.62 9.51 16.36
CA ASP A 162 25.34 9.38 15.67
C ASP A 162 24.21 8.98 16.59
N ASP A 163 22.97 9.13 16.13
CA ASP A 163 21.74 8.63 16.78
C ASP A 163 21.67 8.91 18.29
N ILE A 164 21.73 10.19 18.69
CA ILE A 164 21.71 10.56 20.11
C ILE A 164 20.28 10.43 20.63
N ARG A 165 20.11 9.61 21.68
CA ARG A 165 18.86 9.43 22.42
C ARG A 165 19.03 9.89 23.86
N ILE A 166 18.05 10.65 24.36
CA ILE A 166 18.05 11.12 25.75
C ILE A 166 16.67 10.83 26.37
N THR A 167 16.66 10.14 27.50
CA THR A 167 15.44 9.90 28.27
C THR A 167 15.11 11.12 29.15
N ASP A 168 13.90 11.21 29.66
CA ASP A 168 13.58 12.16 30.73
C ASP A 168 14.18 11.69 32.05
N TYR A 169 14.40 12.62 32.97
CA TYR A 169 14.66 12.27 34.36
C TYR A 169 13.36 11.85 35.03
N VAL A 170 13.33 10.65 35.58
CA VAL A 170 12.22 10.15 36.38
C VAL A 170 12.68 10.13 37.83
N GLU A 171 12.02 10.92 38.68
CA GLU A 171 12.23 10.83 40.11
C GLU A 171 11.76 9.45 40.59
N ALA A 172 12.71 8.62 41.01
CA ALA A 172 12.42 7.28 41.51
C ALA A 172 11.45 7.35 42.69
N ALA A 173 10.42 6.50 42.67
CA ALA A 173 9.56 6.35 43.82
C ALA A 173 10.39 5.90 45.04
N ALA A 174 10.08 6.45 46.21
CA ALA A 174 10.82 6.13 47.45
C ALA A 174 10.73 4.64 47.82
N GLU A 175 9.64 3.99 47.39
CA GLU A 175 9.35 2.58 47.62
C GLU A 175 9.46 1.79 46.30
N ALA A 176 9.69 0.47 46.39
CA ALA A 176 9.70 -0.41 45.21
C ALA A 176 8.37 -0.25 44.45
N THR A 177 8.43 -0.01 43.14
CA THR A 177 7.24 0.33 42.35
C THR A 177 7.27 -0.43 41.04
N ILE A 178 6.25 -1.27 40.82
CA ILE A 178 6.10 -2.05 39.59
C ILE A 178 5.40 -1.23 38.52
N ASN A 179 5.95 -1.22 37.32
CA ASN A 179 5.30 -0.74 36.10
C ASN A 179 5.29 -1.87 35.07
N VAL A 180 4.21 -2.01 34.32
CA VAL A 180 4.01 -3.11 33.38
C VAL A 180 3.59 -2.56 32.03
N LEU A 181 4.20 -3.10 30.98
CA LEU A 181 3.80 -2.87 29.60
C LEU A 181 3.41 -4.20 28.95
N VAL A 182 2.42 -4.19 28.08
CA VAL A 182 2.07 -5.33 27.20
C VAL A 182 2.09 -4.83 25.77
N ASP A 183 2.90 -5.46 24.92
CA ASP A 183 3.18 -5.03 23.54
C ASP A 183 3.51 -3.52 23.47
N ASN A 184 4.36 -3.05 24.40
CA ASN A 184 4.78 -1.66 24.57
C ASN A 184 3.68 -0.65 25.00
N ALA A 185 2.46 -1.11 25.31
CA ALA A 185 1.42 -0.28 25.90
C ALA A 185 1.37 -0.44 27.42
N THR A 186 1.23 0.65 28.17
CA THR A 186 1.08 0.58 29.63
C THR A 186 -0.16 -0.24 30.02
N ALA A 187 0.05 -1.26 30.87
CA ALA A 187 -1.01 -2.03 31.45
C ALA A 187 -1.18 -1.64 32.93
N ASN A 188 -2.41 -1.34 33.32
CA ASN A 188 -2.78 -1.08 34.70
C ASN A 188 -3.26 -2.37 35.39
N ASN A 189 -3.21 -2.37 36.71
CA ASN A 189 -3.69 -3.50 37.48
C ASN A 189 -5.19 -3.71 37.23
N SER A 190 -5.59 -4.95 36.93
CA SER A 190 -6.92 -5.40 36.51
C SER A 190 -7.33 -5.05 35.07
N ASP A 191 -6.40 -4.59 34.23
CA ASP A 191 -6.69 -4.45 32.79
C ASP A 191 -6.94 -5.83 32.14
N VAL A 192 -7.65 -5.79 31.01
CA VAL A 192 -7.94 -6.98 30.19
C VAL A 192 -7.01 -6.97 28.98
N ILE A 193 -6.29 -8.07 28.79
CA ILE A 193 -5.44 -8.31 27.62
C ILE A 193 -6.15 -9.31 26.72
N SER A 194 -6.61 -8.86 25.56
CA SER A 194 -7.22 -9.72 24.55
C SER A 194 -6.18 -10.23 23.55
N PHE A 195 -6.13 -11.53 23.34
CA PHE A 195 -5.34 -12.16 22.28
C PHE A 195 -6.04 -12.13 20.93
N GLY A 196 -7.36 -11.92 20.88
CA GLY A 196 -8.15 -12.10 19.66
C GLY A 196 -8.52 -13.57 19.43
N SER A 197 -8.81 -13.90 18.17
CA SER A 197 -9.28 -15.22 17.76
C SER A 197 -8.20 -16.00 17.01
N THR A 198 -8.12 -17.32 17.22
CA THR A 198 -7.24 -18.21 16.46
C THR A 198 -7.85 -19.59 16.28
N LEU A 199 -7.44 -20.31 15.24
CA LEU A 199 -7.81 -21.70 15.02
C LEU A 199 -7.31 -22.58 16.19
N GLU A 200 -8.06 -23.63 16.54
CA GLU A 200 -7.61 -24.61 17.53
C GLU A 200 -6.21 -25.16 17.21
N GLY A 201 -5.37 -25.28 18.24
CA GLY A 201 -3.98 -25.75 18.12
C GLY A 201 -2.98 -24.72 17.60
N ASN A 202 -3.42 -23.53 17.18
CA ASN A 202 -2.53 -22.41 16.87
C ASN A 202 -2.28 -21.55 18.12
N GLN A 203 -1.13 -20.88 18.15
CA GLN A 203 -0.75 -20.00 19.25
C GLN A 203 -0.76 -18.52 18.84
N LEU A 204 -1.23 -17.67 19.74
CA LEU A 204 -1.02 -16.22 19.73
C LEU A 204 -0.16 -15.84 20.93
N THR A 205 0.73 -14.85 20.75
CA THR A 205 1.66 -14.43 21.79
C THR A 205 1.65 -12.92 21.99
N LYS A 206 1.88 -12.48 23.24
CA LYS A 206 2.09 -11.07 23.61
C LYS A 206 3.31 -10.93 24.50
N THR A 207 4.04 -9.83 24.40
CA THR A 207 5.21 -9.56 25.25
C THR A 207 4.81 -8.67 26.42
N MET A 208 5.04 -9.14 27.64
CA MET A 208 4.82 -8.40 28.87
C MET A 208 6.17 -7.97 29.47
N GLU A 209 6.44 -6.67 29.50
CA GLU A 209 7.61 -6.10 30.18
C GLU A 209 7.22 -5.69 31.61
N ILE A 210 8.05 -6.06 32.57
CA ILE A 210 7.94 -5.62 33.97
C ILE A 210 9.14 -4.77 34.30
N LYS A 211 8.89 -3.57 34.84
CA LYS A 211 9.90 -2.57 35.15
C LYS A 211 9.82 -2.10 36.60
N ASN A 212 10.98 -1.92 37.23
CA ASN A 212 11.04 -1.22 38.52
C ASN A 212 11.21 0.29 38.32
N THR A 213 10.29 1.07 38.86
CA THR A 213 10.33 2.55 38.87
C THR A 213 10.59 3.12 40.27
N GLY A 214 10.81 2.26 41.25
CA GLY A 214 11.19 2.60 42.62
C GLY A 214 12.69 2.45 42.86
N ASN A 215 13.21 3.18 43.85
CA ASN A 215 14.63 3.13 44.20
C ASN A 215 15.06 1.82 44.90
N PRO A 216 14.26 1.21 45.81
CA PRO A 216 14.55 -0.13 46.31
C PRO A 216 14.38 -1.20 45.23
N ASP A 217 15.13 -2.30 45.33
CA ASP A 217 14.98 -3.45 44.44
C ASP A 217 13.52 -3.97 44.46
N LEU A 218 12.95 -4.15 43.28
CA LEU A 218 11.70 -4.84 43.07
C LEU A 218 11.98 -6.34 43.03
N VAL A 219 11.50 -7.07 44.03
CA VAL A 219 11.62 -8.52 44.14
C VAL A 219 10.29 -9.17 43.75
N ILE A 220 10.29 -9.84 42.61
CA ILE A 220 9.17 -10.64 42.12
C ILE A 220 9.26 -12.03 42.75
N SER A 221 8.30 -12.34 43.62
CA SER A 221 8.29 -13.60 44.37
C SER A 221 7.59 -14.74 43.62
N ASP A 222 6.62 -14.41 42.75
CA ASP A 222 5.84 -15.41 42.03
C ASP A 222 5.18 -14.81 40.78
N VAL A 223 5.02 -15.64 39.74
CA VAL A 223 4.23 -15.34 38.54
C VAL A 223 3.34 -16.54 38.27
N THR A 224 2.03 -16.33 38.29
CA THR A 224 1.05 -17.39 38.11
C THR A 224 0.12 -17.07 36.95
N VAL A 225 -0.15 -18.06 36.10
CA VAL A 225 -1.13 -17.98 35.02
C VAL A 225 -2.23 -19.01 35.27
N THR A 226 -3.48 -18.59 35.06
CA THR A 226 -4.67 -19.43 35.19
C THR A 226 -5.56 -19.26 33.96
N GLY A 227 -6.45 -20.23 33.72
CA GLY A 227 -7.30 -20.29 32.53
C GLY A 227 -6.77 -21.33 31.53
N GLN A 228 -7.68 -22.07 30.89
CA GLN A 228 -7.28 -23.02 29.84
C GLN A 228 -6.76 -22.26 28.62
N GLY A 229 -5.78 -22.84 27.92
CA GLY A 229 -5.15 -22.23 26.75
C GLY A 229 -4.15 -21.12 27.06
N PHE A 230 -4.06 -20.60 28.29
CA PHE A 230 -3.11 -19.55 28.65
C PHE A 230 -1.86 -20.09 29.34
N SER A 231 -0.70 -19.57 28.96
CA SER A 231 0.58 -19.82 29.63
C SER A 231 1.50 -18.60 29.56
N SER A 232 2.62 -18.62 30.29
CA SER A 232 3.70 -17.65 30.16
C SER A 232 5.06 -18.33 30.09
N SER A 233 6.05 -17.65 29.52
CA SER A 233 7.45 -18.02 29.68
C SER A 233 7.88 -17.94 31.16
N MET A 234 9.04 -18.53 31.45
CA MET A 234 9.68 -18.38 32.76
C MET A 234 10.32 -16.99 32.86
N LEU A 235 10.21 -16.38 34.03
CA LEU A 235 10.89 -15.13 34.34
C LEU A 235 12.42 -15.34 34.36
N THR A 236 13.17 -14.48 33.67
CA THR A 236 14.64 -14.57 33.62
C THR A 236 15.28 -13.93 34.86
N ASP A 237 14.78 -12.76 35.25
CA ASP A 237 15.26 -12.00 36.42
C ASP A 237 14.09 -11.67 37.36
N SER A 238 14.25 -12.03 38.63
CA SER A 238 13.23 -11.83 39.68
C SER A 238 13.57 -10.72 40.67
N THR A 239 14.69 -10.02 40.48
CA THR A 239 15.10 -8.88 41.30
C THR A 239 15.58 -7.80 40.35
N LEU A 240 14.88 -6.67 40.33
CA LEU A 240 15.11 -5.56 39.42
C LEU A 240 15.54 -4.33 40.23
N ALA A 241 16.74 -3.82 39.99
CA ALA A 241 17.16 -2.52 40.49
C ALA A 241 16.33 -1.39 39.84
N PHE A 242 16.49 -0.16 40.31
CA PHE A 242 15.83 0.99 39.70
C PHE A 242 16.09 1.04 38.18
N ASN A 243 15.01 1.19 37.41
CA ASN A 243 15.01 1.28 35.94
C ASN A 243 15.37 -0.03 35.21
N GLU A 244 15.64 -1.13 35.90
CA GLU A 244 15.79 -2.45 35.28
C GLU A 244 14.43 -3.05 34.89
N THR A 245 14.46 -3.86 33.82
CA THR A 245 13.30 -4.55 33.26
C THR A 245 13.53 -6.05 33.14
N THR A 246 12.44 -6.80 33.03
CA THR A 246 12.42 -8.23 32.72
C THR A 246 11.19 -8.51 31.86
N GLU A 247 11.25 -9.50 30.98
CA GLU A 247 10.19 -9.79 30.02
C GLU A 247 9.59 -11.17 30.23
N LEU A 248 8.30 -11.29 29.91
CA LEU A 248 7.56 -12.53 29.83
C LEU A 248 6.84 -12.59 28.48
N THR A 249 6.87 -13.75 27.83
CA THR A 249 6.00 -14.03 26.69
C THR A 249 4.73 -14.69 27.22
N LEU A 250 3.58 -14.02 27.05
CA LEU A 250 2.26 -14.59 27.31
C LEU A 250 1.80 -15.32 26.06
N THR A 251 1.24 -16.52 26.23
CA THR A 251 0.79 -17.37 25.11
C THR A 251 -0.66 -17.78 25.31
N PHE A 252 -1.45 -17.69 24.25
CA PHE A 252 -2.79 -18.25 24.12
C PHE A 252 -2.79 -19.34 23.04
N GLU A 253 -3.10 -20.58 23.39
CA GLU A 253 -3.18 -21.75 22.51
C GLU A 253 -4.45 -22.55 22.85
N PRO A 254 -5.60 -22.23 22.23
CA PRO A 254 -6.85 -22.94 22.49
C PRO A 254 -6.81 -24.36 21.91
N THR A 255 -7.32 -25.34 22.66
CA THR A 255 -7.43 -26.74 22.22
C THR A 255 -8.84 -27.15 21.80
N THR A 256 -9.80 -26.23 21.89
CA THR A 256 -11.19 -26.38 21.47
C THR A 256 -11.72 -25.02 20.99
N ASP A 257 -12.85 -25.01 20.31
CA ASP A 257 -13.61 -23.80 20.03
C ASP A 257 -14.18 -23.16 21.31
N GLY A 258 -14.45 -21.86 21.24
CA GLY A 258 -15.13 -21.07 22.26
C GLY A 258 -14.28 -19.96 22.88
N THR A 259 -14.89 -19.19 23.78
CA THR A 259 -14.24 -18.10 24.50
C THR A 259 -13.49 -18.62 25.72
N PHE A 260 -12.22 -18.23 25.84
CA PHE A 260 -11.34 -18.54 26.97
C PHE A 260 -11.11 -17.30 27.82
N GLN A 261 -11.13 -17.48 29.13
CA GLN A 261 -10.77 -16.46 30.11
C GLN A 261 -9.71 -17.01 31.05
N GLY A 262 -8.74 -16.17 31.36
CA GLY A 262 -7.62 -16.48 32.23
C GLY A 262 -7.19 -15.26 33.03
N ASN A 263 -6.12 -15.44 33.79
CA ASN A 263 -5.53 -14.36 34.55
C ASN A 263 -4.05 -14.63 34.77
N ILE A 264 -3.21 -13.62 34.61
CA ILE A 264 -1.83 -13.61 35.06
C ILE A 264 -1.69 -12.74 36.31
N THR A 265 -1.03 -13.26 37.35
CA THR A 265 -0.74 -12.54 38.58
C THR A 265 0.77 -12.53 38.85
N VAL A 266 1.34 -11.34 38.96
CA VAL A 266 2.70 -11.09 39.42
C VAL A 266 2.64 -10.67 40.89
N THR A 267 3.29 -11.44 41.77
CA THR A 267 3.41 -11.10 43.20
C THR A 267 4.79 -10.55 43.47
N SER A 268 4.89 -9.40 44.12
CA SER A 268 6.15 -8.71 44.39
C SER A 268 6.12 -7.93 45.70
N ASN A 269 7.26 -7.33 46.06
CA ASN A 269 7.35 -6.34 47.15
C ASN A 269 6.96 -4.91 46.75
N ALA A 270 6.39 -4.69 45.55
CA ALA A 270 6.00 -3.36 45.11
C ALA A 270 4.91 -2.75 46.02
N ASP A 271 5.06 -1.47 46.38
CA ASP A 271 4.10 -0.76 47.24
C ASP A 271 2.82 -0.39 46.49
N ASN A 272 2.94 0.02 45.22
CA ASN A 272 1.80 0.39 44.39
C ASN A 272 0.90 -0.81 44.02
N ALA A 273 1.48 -2.01 43.90
CA ALA A 273 0.76 -3.25 43.62
C ALA A 273 1.59 -4.48 44.02
N SER A 274 1.50 -4.90 45.29
CA SER A 274 2.17 -6.12 45.76
C SER A 274 1.62 -7.39 45.09
N SER A 275 0.42 -7.31 44.51
CA SER A 275 -0.16 -8.29 43.61
C SER A 275 -0.72 -7.54 42.40
N PHE A 276 -0.02 -7.64 41.27
CA PHE A 276 -0.40 -7.05 40.00
C PHE A 276 -1.03 -8.14 39.13
N SER A 277 -2.24 -7.90 38.64
CA SER A 277 -3.05 -8.89 37.95
C SER A 277 -3.55 -8.35 36.62
N LEU A 278 -3.51 -9.15 35.56
CA LEU A 278 -4.16 -8.86 34.28
C LEU A 278 -5.11 -10.00 33.93
N SER A 279 -6.33 -9.64 33.54
CA SER A 279 -7.28 -10.60 32.99
C SER A 279 -6.89 -10.91 31.55
N LEU A 280 -6.94 -12.18 31.16
CA LEU A 280 -6.60 -12.63 29.80
C LEU A 280 -7.88 -13.12 29.11
N SER A 281 -8.06 -12.77 27.83
CA SER A 281 -9.15 -13.28 26.99
C SER A 281 -8.66 -13.68 25.61
N GLY A 282 -9.31 -14.68 25.02
CA GLY A 282 -9.05 -15.13 23.66
C GLY A 282 -10.18 -16.05 23.18
N GLU A 283 -10.28 -16.25 21.88
CA GLU A 283 -11.28 -17.12 21.27
C GLU A 283 -10.61 -18.18 20.39
N GLY A 284 -10.99 -19.44 20.61
CA GLY A 284 -10.65 -20.54 19.73
C GLY A 284 -11.80 -20.76 18.74
N PHE A 285 -11.50 -21.03 17.48
CA PHE A 285 -12.49 -21.48 16.51
C PHE A 285 -12.01 -22.73 15.77
N VAL A 286 -12.94 -23.47 15.17
CA VAL A 286 -12.65 -24.60 14.26
C VAL A 286 -13.07 -24.26 12.83
N ASP A 287 -12.60 -25.06 11.87
CA ASP A 287 -12.97 -24.86 10.46
C ASP A 287 -14.51 -24.90 10.28
N GLY A 288 -15.03 -23.88 9.61
CA GLY A 288 -16.46 -23.66 9.38
C GLY A 288 -17.17 -22.77 10.41
N ASP A 289 -16.54 -22.44 11.55
CA ASP A 289 -17.10 -21.48 12.50
C ASP A 289 -17.18 -20.07 11.89
N VAL A 290 -18.30 -19.40 12.09
CA VAL A 290 -18.48 -18.02 11.67
C VAL A 290 -17.82 -17.11 12.70
N ILE A 291 -16.72 -16.47 12.32
CA ILE A 291 -16.02 -15.46 13.12
C ILE A 291 -16.38 -14.05 12.65
N SER A 292 -16.10 -13.05 13.50
CA SER A 292 -16.26 -11.64 13.11
C SER A 292 -15.25 -11.26 12.03
N ILE A 293 -15.60 -10.28 11.20
CA ILE A 293 -14.67 -9.82 10.15
C ILE A 293 -13.43 -9.18 10.79
N VAL A 294 -13.56 -8.44 11.89
CA VAL A 294 -12.38 -7.85 12.54
C VAL A 294 -11.40 -8.92 13.04
N ASP A 295 -11.90 -10.05 13.56
CA ASP A 295 -11.07 -11.18 13.98
C ASP A 295 -10.44 -11.88 12.78
N ALA A 296 -11.21 -12.12 11.72
CA ALA A 296 -10.69 -12.72 10.49
C ALA A 296 -9.50 -11.92 9.95
N ARG A 297 -9.60 -10.58 9.94
CA ARG A 297 -8.53 -9.69 9.46
C ARG A 297 -7.21 -9.78 10.24
N GLN A 298 -7.20 -10.34 11.45
CA GLN A 298 -5.98 -10.50 12.25
C GLN A 298 -5.27 -11.84 11.99
N LEU A 299 -5.88 -12.75 11.23
CA LEU A 299 -5.32 -14.06 10.94
C LEU A 299 -4.28 -13.99 9.82
N GLN A 300 -3.34 -14.92 9.85
CA GLN A 300 -2.31 -15.03 8.82
C GLN A 300 -2.93 -15.30 7.44
N LEU A 301 -2.36 -14.71 6.38
CA LEU A 301 -2.71 -15.04 5.00
C LEU A 301 -2.60 -16.56 4.75
N GLY A 302 -3.50 -17.07 3.92
CA GLY A 302 -3.72 -18.50 3.68
C GLY A 302 -4.66 -19.16 4.71
N THR A 303 -4.93 -18.51 5.86
CA THR A 303 -5.89 -19.06 6.83
C THR A 303 -7.29 -19.08 6.24
N ARG A 304 -7.92 -20.25 6.27
CA ARG A 304 -9.33 -20.39 5.90
C ARG A 304 -10.22 -19.79 6.97
N VAL A 305 -11.07 -18.84 6.58
CA VAL A 305 -12.03 -18.19 7.46
C VAL A 305 -13.45 -18.41 6.95
N THR A 306 -14.42 -18.36 7.87
CA THR A 306 -15.83 -18.21 7.52
C THR A 306 -16.35 -16.94 8.18
N VAL A 307 -16.88 -16.02 7.38
CA VAL A 307 -17.44 -14.75 7.87
C VAL A 307 -18.85 -14.55 7.32
N ALA A 308 -19.66 -13.76 8.01
CA ALA A 308 -21.01 -13.41 7.57
C ALA A 308 -21.25 -11.91 7.72
N GLY A 309 -21.97 -11.31 6.77
CA GLY A 309 -22.16 -9.86 6.72
C GLY A 309 -23.17 -9.43 5.68
N ARG A 310 -23.24 -8.11 5.45
CA ARG A 310 -24.07 -7.46 4.43
C ARG A 310 -23.21 -6.99 3.27
N VAL A 311 -23.69 -7.20 2.06
CA VAL A 311 -23.03 -6.74 0.83
C VAL A 311 -23.15 -5.22 0.69
N THR A 312 -22.03 -4.53 0.50
CA THR A 312 -21.95 -3.07 0.27
C THR A 312 -21.61 -2.71 -1.17
N VAL A 313 -20.96 -3.64 -1.87
CA VAL A 313 -20.66 -3.61 -3.30
C VAL A 313 -20.80 -5.04 -3.80
N ALA A 314 -21.64 -5.31 -4.79
CA ALA A 314 -21.78 -6.64 -5.37
C ALA A 314 -20.86 -6.79 -6.59
N ASN A 315 -21.19 -6.11 -7.69
CA ASN A 315 -20.46 -6.18 -8.96
C ASN A 315 -20.28 -4.80 -9.61
N GLN A 316 -20.48 -3.70 -8.87
CA GLN A 316 -20.38 -2.34 -9.41
C GLN A 316 -18.98 -2.02 -9.97
N PHE A 317 -17.94 -2.73 -9.52
CA PHE A 317 -16.56 -2.61 -9.98
C PHE A 317 -16.11 -3.73 -10.92
N GLY A 318 -17.01 -4.63 -11.33
CA GLY A 318 -16.63 -5.91 -11.98
C GLY A 318 -15.89 -6.88 -11.04
N GLY A 319 -15.87 -6.58 -9.75
CA GLY A 319 -15.12 -7.28 -8.69
C GLY A 319 -14.01 -6.40 -8.07
N PRO A 320 -13.61 -6.65 -6.81
CA PRO A 320 -14.21 -7.61 -5.88
C PRO A 320 -15.57 -7.15 -5.33
N LEU A 321 -16.31 -8.08 -4.73
CA LEU A 321 -17.46 -7.79 -3.88
C LEU A 321 -16.92 -7.27 -2.54
N TYR A 322 -17.63 -6.34 -1.90
CA TYR A 322 -17.35 -5.91 -0.54
C TYR A 322 -18.51 -6.28 0.36
N MET A 323 -18.19 -6.80 1.55
CA MET A 323 -19.15 -7.09 2.60
C MET A 323 -18.65 -6.59 3.95
N GLN A 324 -19.58 -6.30 4.86
CA GLN A 324 -19.23 -5.91 6.22
C GLN A 324 -20.22 -6.42 7.25
N ASP A 325 -19.75 -6.62 8.46
CA ASP A 325 -20.54 -6.96 9.64
C ASP A 325 -20.57 -5.76 10.61
N GLY A 326 -20.91 -6.00 11.88
CA GLY A 326 -20.90 -4.94 12.90
C GLY A 326 -19.50 -4.50 13.34
N THR A 327 -18.43 -5.13 12.84
CA THR A 327 -17.06 -5.00 13.34
C THR A 327 -16.09 -4.45 12.29
N ALA A 328 -16.13 -4.92 11.05
CA ALA A 328 -15.24 -4.48 9.97
C ALA A 328 -15.78 -4.86 8.57
N GLY A 329 -15.06 -4.44 7.53
CA GLY A 329 -15.32 -4.79 6.13
C GLY A 329 -14.23 -5.69 5.55
N ILE A 330 -14.59 -6.47 4.54
CA ILE A 330 -13.67 -7.34 3.80
C ILE A 330 -14.12 -7.50 2.35
N ALA A 331 -13.14 -7.57 1.44
CA ALA A 331 -13.39 -7.86 0.05
C ALA A 331 -13.47 -9.38 -0.22
N VAL A 332 -14.22 -9.78 -1.24
CA VAL A 332 -14.32 -11.16 -1.72
C VAL A 332 -14.12 -11.17 -3.23
N PHE A 333 -13.04 -11.78 -3.69
CA PHE A 333 -12.74 -11.91 -5.12
C PHE A 333 -13.17 -13.30 -5.61
N TRP A 334 -14.45 -13.42 -5.95
CA TRP A 334 -15.04 -14.67 -6.44
C TRP A 334 -16.19 -14.39 -7.40
N GLN A 335 -15.94 -14.53 -8.70
CA GLN A 335 -16.90 -14.17 -9.76
C GLN A 335 -18.30 -14.80 -9.61
N PRO A 336 -18.45 -16.09 -9.23
CA PRO A 336 -19.77 -16.67 -8.99
C PRO A 336 -20.59 -15.93 -7.92
N LEU A 337 -19.93 -15.41 -6.88
CA LEU A 337 -20.60 -14.63 -5.83
C LEU A 337 -20.92 -13.20 -6.32
N HIS A 338 -20.04 -12.58 -7.10
CA HIS A 338 -20.29 -11.25 -7.70
C HIS A 338 -21.59 -11.24 -8.52
N ILE A 339 -21.86 -12.33 -9.23
CA ILE A 339 -23.08 -12.51 -10.04
C ILE A 339 -24.31 -12.83 -9.18
N ALA A 340 -24.12 -13.59 -8.10
CA ALA A 340 -25.23 -14.11 -7.28
C ALA A 340 -25.78 -13.13 -6.25
N ALA A 341 -24.99 -12.13 -5.84
CA ALA A 341 -25.33 -11.22 -4.76
C ALA A 341 -25.76 -9.82 -5.26
N GLU A 342 -26.56 -9.13 -4.46
CA GLU A 342 -26.94 -7.73 -4.64
C GLU A 342 -26.60 -6.91 -3.38
N ILE A 343 -26.49 -5.59 -3.52
CA ILE A 343 -26.27 -4.69 -2.37
C ILE A 343 -27.36 -4.92 -1.32
N GLY A 344 -26.94 -5.07 -0.06
CA GLY A 344 -27.81 -5.30 1.09
C GLY A 344 -28.16 -6.77 1.37
N ASP A 345 -27.75 -7.71 0.52
CA ASP A 345 -27.89 -9.14 0.80
C ASP A 345 -27.12 -9.54 2.05
N SER A 346 -27.69 -10.48 2.81
CA SER A 346 -26.97 -11.16 3.88
C SER A 346 -26.25 -12.35 3.28
N ILE A 347 -24.94 -12.43 3.45
CA ILE A 347 -24.14 -13.53 2.92
C ILE A 347 -23.26 -14.15 3.99
N LYS A 348 -22.91 -15.42 3.79
CA LYS A 348 -21.84 -16.13 4.49
C LYS A 348 -20.84 -16.61 3.46
N VAL A 349 -19.55 -16.39 3.69
CA VAL A 349 -18.47 -16.75 2.77
C VAL A 349 -17.39 -17.48 3.54
N SER A 350 -16.90 -18.56 2.95
CA SER A 350 -15.78 -19.36 3.44
C SER A 350 -14.69 -19.49 2.38
N GLY A 351 -13.46 -19.17 2.74
CA GLY A 351 -12.30 -19.24 1.85
C GLY A 351 -11.02 -18.77 2.54
N PRO A 352 -9.85 -18.87 1.89
CA PRO A 352 -8.59 -18.42 2.47
C PRO A 352 -8.45 -16.89 2.38
N LEU A 353 -7.86 -16.30 3.41
CA LEU A 353 -7.44 -14.91 3.41
C LEU A 353 -6.26 -14.72 2.49
N THR A 354 -6.35 -13.72 1.63
CA THR A 354 -5.31 -13.33 0.66
C THR A 354 -5.31 -11.83 0.54
N VAL A 355 -4.41 -11.31 -0.28
CA VAL A 355 -4.35 -9.90 -0.64
C VAL A 355 -4.44 -9.77 -2.15
N PHE A 356 -4.87 -8.61 -2.65
CA PHE A 356 -4.97 -8.36 -4.08
C PHE A 356 -3.62 -8.51 -4.79
N LYS A 357 -3.42 -9.63 -5.50
CA LYS A 357 -2.28 -9.99 -6.38
C LYS A 357 -0.93 -9.34 -6.00
N GLY A 358 -0.45 -9.64 -4.80
CA GLY A 358 0.88 -9.25 -4.32
C GLY A 358 1.99 -10.08 -4.95
N GLY A 359 2.55 -9.64 -6.08
CA GLY A 359 3.74 -10.24 -6.72
C GLY A 359 5.07 -9.65 -6.25
N VAL A 360 5.05 -8.80 -5.21
CA VAL A 360 6.20 -7.99 -4.77
C VAL A 360 6.55 -8.38 -3.32
N PRO A 361 7.82 -8.74 -3.03
CA PRO A 361 8.24 -9.08 -1.67
C PRO A 361 7.97 -7.95 -0.67
N GLY A 362 7.22 -8.25 0.40
CA GLY A 362 6.83 -7.26 1.42
C GLY A 362 5.58 -6.45 1.09
N ALA A 363 4.96 -6.67 -0.07
CA ALA A 363 3.77 -5.93 -0.49
C ALA A 363 2.46 -6.53 0.02
N ASP A 364 2.51 -7.60 0.82
CA ASP A 364 1.29 -8.22 1.31
C ASP A 364 0.46 -7.24 2.16
N GLU A 365 1.12 -6.34 2.90
CA GLU A 365 0.47 -5.28 3.69
C GLU A 365 0.07 -4.05 2.86
N ASP A 366 0.52 -3.98 1.60
CA ASP A 366 0.30 -2.85 0.70
C ASP A 366 -0.94 -3.02 -0.19
N PHE A 367 -1.59 -4.19 -0.17
CA PHE A 367 -2.69 -4.53 -1.06
C PHE A 367 -3.94 -4.95 -0.31
N LEU A 368 -5.09 -4.72 -0.96
CA LEU A 368 -6.41 -5.00 -0.42
C LEU A 368 -6.53 -6.40 0.19
N LEU A 369 -6.83 -6.49 1.48
CA LEU A 369 -7.15 -7.75 2.15
C LEU A 369 -8.50 -8.31 1.67
N GLN A 370 -8.50 -9.58 1.27
CA GLN A 370 -9.65 -10.21 0.63
C GLN A 370 -9.74 -11.71 0.91
N ILE A 371 -10.94 -12.27 0.71
CA ILE A 371 -11.12 -13.71 0.55
C ILE A 371 -11.07 -14.03 -0.95
N SER A 372 -10.12 -14.85 -1.37
CA SER A 372 -9.92 -15.25 -2.77
C SER A 372 -9.34 -16.65 -2.83
N ASP A 373 -9.44 -17.32 -3.98
CA ASP A 373 -8.72 -18.56 -4.25
C ASP A 373 -7.19 -18.39 -4.19
N THR A 374 -6.51 -19.49 -3.85
CA THR A 374 -5.05 -19.65 -3.87
C THR A 374 -4.68 -20.91 -4.64
N GLU A 375 -3.39 -21.11 -4.93
CA GLU A 375 -2.93 -22.38 -5.50
C GLU A 375 -3.18 -23.60 -4.58
N GLU A 376 -3.24 -23.38 -3.27
CA GLU A 376 -3.42 -24.43 -2.25
C GLU A 376 -4.90 -24.66 -1.89
N ASP A 377 -5.74 -23.65 -2.07
CA ASP A 377 -7.16 -23.65 -1.73
C ASP A 377 -7.94 -22.77 -2.72
N ASP A 378 -8.55 -23.43 -3.71
CA ASP A 378 -9.33 -22.82 -4.79
C ASP A 378 -10.86 -22.90 -4.55
N ASN A 379 -11.26 -23.32 -3.35
CA ASN A 379 -12.65 -23.66 -3.06
C ASN A 379 -13.33 -22.58 -2.19
N ILE A 380 -13.87 -21.55 -2.84
CA ILE A 380 -14.68 -20.51 -2.17
C ILE A 380 -16.14 -20.97 -2.09
N VAL A 381 -16.63 -21.12 -0.87
CA VAL A 381 -18.02 -21.54 -0.59
C VAL A 381 -18.79 -20.34 -0.08
N TYR A 382 -19.99 -20.12 -0.60
CA TYR A 382 -20.85 -19.04 -0.15
C TYR A 382 -22.31 -19.44 -0.03
N GLU A 383 -23.05 -18.68 0.76
CA GLU A 383 -24.50 -18.77 0.92
C GLU A 383 -25.07 -17.34 0.90
N VAL A 384 -26.04 -17.09 0.01
CA VAL A 384 -26.86 -15.88 0.04
C VAL A 384 -28.16 -16.24 0.75
N PHE A 385 -28.40 -15.62 1.91
CA PHE A 385 -29.58 -15.93 2.71
C PHE A 385 -30.82 -15.26 2.13
N ASP A 386 -31.93 -16.01 2.04
CA ASP A 386 -33.25 -15.50 1.70
C ASP A 386 -33.85 -14.72 2.89
N VAL A 387 -33.32 -13.53 3.12
CA VAL A 387 -33.77 -12.57 4.14
C VAL A 387 -33.95 -11.20 3.51
N GLU A 388 -34.68 -10.32 4.20
CA GLU A 388 -34.84 -8.93 3.77
C GLU A 388 -33.48 -8.27 3.51
N LYS A 389 -33.34 -7.69 2.31
CA LYS A 389 -32.19 -6.87 1.91
C LYS A 389 -32.14 -5.60 2.74
N ARG A 390 -30.95 -5.28 3.25
CA ARG A 390 -30.72 -4.09 4.08
C ARG A 390 -29.41 -3.45 3.69
N GLU A 391 -29.49 -2.26 3.13
CA GLU A 391 -28.31 -1.46 2.88
C GLU A 391 -27.62 -1.07 4.19
N VAL A 392 -26.29 -1.17 4.18
CA VAL A 392 -25.47 -0.71 5.29
C VAL A 392 -25.44 0.82 5.28
N THR A 393 -25.68 1.43 6.44
CA THR A 393 -25.49 2.88 6.59
C THR A 393 -23.99 3.21 6.54
N PRO A 394 -23.52 4.07 5.62
CA PRO A 394 -22.10 4.45 5.54
C PRO A 394 -21.59 5.06 6.84
N ARG A 395 -20.38 4.70 7.26
CA ARG A 395 -19.74 5.29 8.43
C ARG A 395 -19.13 6.64 8.07
N ILE A 396 -19.36 7.66 8.89
CA ILE A 396 -18.74 8.98 8.70
C ILE A 396 -17.25 8.90 9.07
N VAL A 397 -16.37 9.25 8.14
CA VAL A 397 -14.92 9.37 8.36
C VAL A 397 -14.38 10.65 7.72
N ASN A 398 -13.22 11.11 8.18
CA ASN A 398 -12.42 12.15 7.48
C ASN A 398 -11.30 11.51 6.65
N LEU A 399 -10.54 12.29 5.88
CA LEU A 399 -9.50 11.73 5.00
C LEU A 399 -8.27 11.17 5.75
N GLU A 400 -7.93 11.68 6.93
CA GLU A 400 -6.89 11.03 7.76
C GLU A 400 -7.33 9.63 8.21
N GLN A 401 -8.60 9.48 8.60
CA GLN A 401 -9.18 8.20 8.98
C GLN A 401 -9.31 7.27 7.77
N LEU A 402 -9.63 7.79 6.59
CA LEU A 402 -9.68 6.98 5.37
C LEU A 402 -8.35 6.24 5.15
N ASN A 403 -7.23 6.89 5.43
CA ASN A 403 -5.88 6.34 5.31
C ASN A 403 -5.47 5.42 6.47
N MET A 404 -6.42 4.85 7.22
CA MET A 404 -6.15 3.92 8.31
C MET A 404 -6.61 2.51 7.95
N GLU A 405 -5.74 1.53 8.18
CA GLU A 405 -5.97 0.10 7.94
C GLU A 405 -7.28 -0.43 8.54
N ALA A 406 -7.65 0.04 9.74
CA ALA A 406 -8.88 -0.35 10.40
C ALA A 406 -10.16 -0.06 9.59
N ASN A 407 -10.07 0.78 8.55
CA ASN A 407 -11.20 1.26 7.76
C ASN A 407 -11.24 0.65 6.35
N GLU A 408 -10.21 -0.09 5.96
CA GLU A 408 -10.16 -0.82 4.70
C GLU A 408 -11.36 -1.80 4.57
N GLY A 409 -11.91 -1.88 3.36
CA GLY A 409 -13.07 -2.70 3.02
C GLY A 409 -14.42 -2.17 3.50
N GLN A 410 -14.46 -1.07 4.27
CA GLN A 410 -15.72 -0.53 4.82
C GLN A 410 -16.37 0.51 3.91
N LEU A 411 -17.71 0.54 3.91
CA LEU A 411 -18.50 1.60 3.30
C LEU A 411 -18.49 2.85 4.20
N VAL A 412 -18.00 3.96 3.65
CA VAL A 412 -17.86 5.23 4.37
C VAL A 412 -18.53 6.38 3.63
N VAL A 413 -18.75 7.47 4.35
CA VAL A 413 -19.06 8.78 3.78
C VAL A 413 -18.04 9.79 4.30
N VAL A 414 -17.40 10.50 3.38
CA VAL A 414 -16.50 11.63 3.68
C VAL A 414 -17.21 12.91 3.33
N GLN A 415 -17.20 13.89 4.25
CA GLN A 415 -17.98 15.11 4.12
C GLN A 415 -17.13 16.28 3.64
N ASN A 416 -17.71 17.14 2.79
CA ASN A 416 -17.07 18.37 2.27
C ASN A 416 -15.71 18.13 1.60
N VAL A 417 -15.63 17.11 0.75
CA VAL A 417 -14.43 16.75 -0.01
C VAL A 417 -14.29 17.63 -1.24
N THR A 418 -13.09 18.17 -1.44
CA THR A 418 -12.67 18.84 -2.69
C THR A 418 -11.88 17.85 -3.53
N ILE A 419 -12.22 17.74 -4.82
CA ILE A 419 -11.51 16.88 -5.79
C ILE A 419 -10.59 17.76 -6.62
N ASP A 420 -9.30 17.43 -6.72
CA ASP A 420 -8.34 18.14 -7.58
C ASP A 420 -8.50 17.70 -9.04
N HIS A 421 -9.69 17.91 -9.58
CA HIS A 421 -10.03 17.61 -10.96
C HIS A 421 -11.19 18.48 -11.44
N SER A 422 -11.24 18.73 -12.76
CA SER A 422 -12.38 19.39 -13.39
C SER A 422 -12.71 18.71 -14.71
N GLY A 423 -14.01 18.64 -15.03
CA GLY A 423 -14.50 17.97 -16.23
C GLY A 423 -14.86 16.51 -15.99
N ALA A 424 -14.92 15.74 -17.07
CA ALA A 424 -15.34 14.34 -17.06
C ALA A 424 -14.36 13.44 -16.30
N PHE A 425 -14.87 12.51 -15.50
CA PHE A 425 -14.08 11.43 -14.94
C PHE A 425 -13.64 10.42 -16.01
N GLN A 426 -12.53 9.75 -15.76
CA GLN A 426 -12.00 8.66 -16.58
C GLN A 426 -12.03 7.36 -15.79
N GLY A 427 -12.34 6.26 -16.45
CA GLY A 427 -12.33 4.93 -15.81
C GLY A 427 -10.91 4.50 -15.44
N ASN A 428 -10.80 3.75 -14.34
CA ASN A 428 -9.56 3.24 -13.75
C ASN A 428 -8.54 4.33 -13.34
N GLN A 429 -9.01 5.55 -13.11
CA GLN A 429 -8.18 6.70 -12.76
C GLN A 429 -8.31 7.06 -11.28
N ASN A 430 -7.20 7.45 -10.68
CA ASN A 430 -7.17 8.03 -9.34
C ASN A 430 -7.16 9.57 -9.44
N TYR A 431 -7.82 10.19 -8.48
CA TYR A 431 -7.92 11.64 -8.31
C TYR A 431 -7.59 12.01 -6.87
N ASP A 432 -6.77 13.05 -6.71
CA ASP A 432 -6.46 13.58 -5.39
C ASP A 432 -7.70 14.24 -4.79
N ILE A 433 -7.96 13.94 -3.52
CA ILE A 433 -9.05 14.52 -2.75
C ILE A 433 -8.54 15.12 -1.44
N THR A 434 -9.15 16.23 -1.02
CA THR A 434 -8.79 16.97 0.20
C THR A 434 -10.02 17.34 1.02
N ASP A 435 -9.87 17.38 2.34
CA ASP A 435 -10.85 17.90 3.28
C ASP A 435 -10.17 18.90 4.25
N ALA A 436 -10.83 19.23 5.36
CA ALA A 436 -10.30 20.20 6.33
C ALA A 436 -9.09 19.69 7.14
N VAL A 437 -8.82 18.38 7.15
CA VAL A 437 -7.84 17.75 8.03
C VAL A 437 -6.82 16.88 7.28
N GLY A 438 -7.08 16.44 6.06
CA GLY A 438 -6.19 15.56 5.33
C GLY A 438 -6.39 15.52 3.82
N ALA A 439 -5.66 14.60 3.19
CA ALA A 439 -5.71 14.29 1.78
C ALA A 439 -5.71 12.77 1.57
N ALA A 440 -6.31 12.30 0.49
CA ALA A 440 -6.30 10.90 0.08
C ALA A 440 -6.51 10.78 -1.44
N GLU A 441 -6.58 9.55 -1.95
CA GLU A 441 -6.97 9.28 -3.34
C GLU A 441 -8.43 8.79 -3.42
N MET A 442 -9.12 9.21 -4.48
CA MET A 442 -10.39 8.63 -4.92
C MET A 442 -10.18 7.94 -6.25
N ARG A 443 -10.64 6.69 -6.37
CA ARG A 443 -10.54 5.90 -7.59
C ARG A 443 -11.90 5.77 -8.26
N ILE A 444 -11.97 6.15 -9.53
CA ILE A 444 -13.14 5.89 -10.39
C ILE A 444 -12.90 4.58 -11.13
N ASP A 445 -13.66 3.55 -10.78
CA ASP A 445 -13.59 2.26 -11.46
C ASP A 445 -14.30 2.30 -12.82
N ASN A 446 -13.72 1.65 -13.83
CA ASN A 446 -14.23 1.67 -15.19
C ASN A 446 -15.61 1.01 -15.36
N ASN A 447 -16.05 0.17 -14.43
CA ASN A 447 -17.34 -0.51 -14.49
C ASN A 447 -18.50 0.31 -13.89
N THR A 448 -18.20 1.48 -13.29
CA THR A 448 -19.21 2.35 -12.68
C THR A 448 -19.85 3.28 -13.72
N ASN A 449 -21.05 3.78 -13.43
CA ASN A 449 -21.69 4.83 -14.22
C ASN A 449 -21.11 6.24 -13.96
N LEU A 450 -19.95 6.32 -13.30
CA LEU A 450 -19.23 7.57 -13.02
C LEU A 450 -18.29 7.96 -14.16
N VAL A 451 -17.94 7.03 -15.06
CA VAL A 451 -17.15 7.36 -16.24
C VAL A 451 -17.90 8.40 -17.07
N ASP A 452 -17.17 9.42 -17.53
CA ASP A 452 -17.69 10.61 -18.22
C ASP A 452 -18.53 11.58 -17.37
N ALA A 453 -19.02 11.19 -16.19
CA ALA A 453 -19.71 12.10 -15.28
C ALA A 453 -18.80 13.30 -14.92
N ILE A 454 -19.41 14.49 -14.83
CA ILE A 454 -18.67 15.72 -14.57
C ILE A 454 -18.34 15.82 -13.08
N ALA A 455 -17.06 15.96 -12.76
CA ALA A 455 -16.58 16.14 -11.41
C ALA A 455 -17.21 17.36 -10.72
N PRO A 456 -17.67 17.23 -9.45
CA PRO A 456 -18.10 18.36 -8.65
C PRO A 456 -17.04 19.45 -8.57
N THR A 457 -17.45 20.70 -8.75
CA THR A 457 -16.56 21.88 -8.64
C THR A 457 -16.61 22.54 -7.26
N GLU A 458 -17.61 22.19 -6.47
CA GLU A 458 -17.77 22.62 -5.08
C GLU A 458 -17.61 21.40 -4.16
N PRO A 459 -17.20 21.59 -2.89
CA PRO A 459 -17.04 20.50 -1.95
C PRO A 459 -18.31 19.65 -1.82
N ALA A 460 -18.16 18.33 -1.92
CA ALA A 460 -19.26 17.37 -1.93
C ALA A 460 -19.11 16.31 -0.82
N ASN A 461 -20.22 15.67 -0.45
CA ASN A 461 -20.15 14.45 0.35
C ASN A 461 -19.97 13.27 -0.61
N ILE A 462 -18.97 12.43 -0.35
CA ILE A 462 -18.65 11.28 -1.20
C ILE A 462 -18.84 10.01 -0.38
N ILE A 463 -19.64 9.09 -0.88
CA ILE A 463 -19.82 7.74 -0.36
C ILE A 463 -18.95 6.79 -1.17
N GLY A 464 -18.36 5.79 -0.52
CA GLY A 464 -17.59 4.76 -1.22
C GLY A 464 -17.05 3.71 -0.26
N VAL A 465 -16.54 2.62 -0.81
CA VAL A 465 -15.76 1.66 -0.02
C VAL A 465 -14.29 2.04 -0.05
N ILE A 466 -13.57 1.73 1.02
CA ILE A 466 -12.12 1.97 1.09
C ILE A 466 -11.40 0.75 0.53
N GLY A 467 -10.68 0.91 -0.57
CA GLY A 467 -9.76 -0.08 -1.12
C GLY A 467 -8.31 0.24 -0.79
N GLN A 468 -7.39 -0.64 -1.18
CA GLN A 468 -5.95 -0.41 -1.06
C GLN A 468 -5.21 -1.00 -2.26
N PHE A 469 -4.24 -0.24 -2.79
CA PHE A 469 -3.38 -0.69 -3.88
C PHE A 469 -1.98 -0.10 -3.73
N GLY A 470 -0.96 -0.95 -3.61
CA GLY A 470 0.44 -0.53 -3.56
C GLY A 470 0.74 0.46 -2.42
N GLY A 471 0.19 0.22 -1.24
CA GLY A 471 0.37 1.02 -0.02
C GLY A 471 -0.54 2.24 0.05
N THR A 472 -1.39 2.46 -0.95
CA THR A 472 -2.28 3.63 -1.03
C THR A 472 -3.72 3.24 -0.79
N TYR A 473 -4.35 3.81 0.25
CA TYR A 473 -5.79 3.70 0.46
C TYR A 473 -6.54 4.60 -0.51
N GLN A 474 -7.66 4.10 -1.03
CA GLN A 474 -8.44 4.76 -2.07
C GLN A 474 -9.93 4.72 -1.71
N LEU A 475 -10.64 5.84 -1.88
CA LEU A 475 -12.10 5.86 -1.85
C LEU A 475 -12.65 5.40 -3.19
N LEU A 476 -13.51 4.39 -3.23
CA LEU A 476 -14.16 3.90 -4.44
C LEU A 476 -15.68 4.16 -4.36
N PRO A 477 -16.19 5.25 -4.99
CA PRO A 477 -17.62 5.48 -5.13
C PRO A 477 -18.24 4.46 -6.09
N ARG A 478 -19.47 4.01 -5.80
CA ARG A 478 -20.09 2.86 -6.49
C ARG A 478 -20.93 3.28 -7.68
N PHE A 479 -21.53 4.46 -7.61
CA PHE A 479 -22.42 5.02 -8.61
C PHE A 479 -22.53 6.54 -8.47
N THR A 480 -23.15 7.20 -9.43
CA THR A 480 -23.32 8.66 -9.50
C THR A 480 -23.99 9.28 -8.27
N GLU A 481 -24.94 8.59 -7.64
CA GLU A 481 -25.60 9.04 -6.41
C GLU A 481 -24.65 9.11 -5.20
N ASP A 482 -23.59 8.29 -5.17
CA ASP A 482 -22.58 8.34 -4.10
C ASP A 482 -21.79 9.66 -4.12
N MET A 483 -21.81 10.39 -5.25
CA MET A 483 -21.11 11.67 -5.44
C MET A 483 -22.04 12.86 -5.68
N GLY A 484 -23.35 12.61 -5.84
CA GLY A 484 -24.32 13.64 -6.23
C GLY A 484 -24.07 14.22 -7.62
N VAL A 485 -23.56 13.40 -8.55
CA VAL A 485 -23.35 13.76 -9.96
C VAL A 485 -24.41 13.10 -10.85
N GLU A 486 -24.49 13.51 -12.11
CA GLU A 486 -25.41 12.94 -13.08
C GLU A 486 -24.68 11.96 -14.00
N GLU A 487 -25.31 10.83 -14.29
CA GLU A 487 -24.81 9.87 -15.28
C GLU A 487 -24.80 10.49 -16.68
N VAL A 488 -23.72 10.26 -17.42
CA VAL A 488 -23.65 10.66 -18.83
C VAL A 488 -24.26 9.55 -19.67
N SER A 489 -25.52 9.76 -20.04
CA SER A 489 -26.18 9.01 -21.09
C SER A 489 -25.88 9.66 -22.43
N TYR A 490 -25.25 8.91 -23.33
CA TYR A 490 -25.27 9.24 -24.75
C TYR A 490 -26.63 8.80 -25.29
N PRO A 491 -27.47 9.69 -25.83
CA PRO A 491 -28.71 9.26 -26.45
C PRO A 491 -28.36 8.34 -27.62
N GLY A 492 -28.56 7.04 -27.44
CA GLY A 492 -28.75 6.15 -28.57
C GLY A 492 -30.06 6.56 -29.20
N ASP A 493 -30.05 7.01 -30.45
CA ASP A 493 -31.30 7.26 -31.15
C ASP A 493 -32.04 5.92 -31.26
N GLU A 494 -33.34 5.88 -30.90
CA GLU A 494 -34.23 4.71 -31.14
C GLU A 494 -34.54 4.56 -32.64
N ILE A 495 -33.53 4.63 -33.50
CA ILE A 495 -33.64 4.39 -34.93
C ILE A 495 -33.52 2.88 -35.14
N SER A 496 -34.50 2.31 -35.82
CA SER A 496 -34.49 0.88 -36.12
C SER A 496 -33.31 0.53 -37.03
N LYS A 497 -32.72 -0.65 -36.83
CA LYS A 497 -31.51 -1.12 -37.54
C LYS A 497 -31.66 -1.13 -39.06
N ASP A 498 -32.87 -1.33 -39.59
CA ASP A 498 -33.17 -1.24 -41.02
C ASP A 498 -33.08 0.18 -41.59
N GLN A 499 -32.88 1.18 -40.72
CA GLN A 499 -32.70 2.59 -41.09
C GLN A 499 -31.30 3.10 -40.81
N THR A 500 -30.40 2.29 -40.23
CA THR A 500 -29.02 2.65 -39.89
C THR A 500 -28.01 1.92 -40.75
N LEU A 501 -26.76 2.40 -40.72
CA LEU A 501 -25.59 1.65 -41.13
C LEU A 501 -24.77 1.40 -39.87
N ASP A 502 -24.72 0.16 -39.41
CA ASP A 502 -24.02 -0.20 -38.18
C ASP A 502 -22.56 -0.54 -38.52
N VAL A 503 -21.62 0.21 -37.96
CA VAL A 503 -20.18 0.04 -38.21
C VAL A 503 -19.47 -0.23 -36.89
N VAL A 504 -18.73 -1.33 -36.85
CA VAL A 504 -17.87 -1.70 -35.73
C VAL A 504 -16.42 -1.51 -36.14
N THR A 505 -15.62 -0.92 -35.27
CA THR A 505 -14.15 -1.01 -35.35
C THR A 505 -13.64 -1.87 -34.20
N TRP A 506 -12.77 -2.82 -34.49
CA TRP A 506 -12.31 -3.77 -33.48
C TRP A 506 -10.88 -4.25 -33.74
N ASN A 507 -9.99 -3.96 -32.79
CA ASN A 507 -8.69 -4.62 -32.71
C ASN A 507 -8.88 -6.00 -32.07
N VAL A 508 -8.63 -7.05 -32.84
CA VAL A 508 -8.92 -8.44 -32.45
C VAL A 508 -7.75 -9.09 -31.69
N GLU A 509 -6.72 -8.30 -31.38
CA GLU A 509 -5.52 -8.69 -30.62
C GLU A 509 -4.78 -9.88 -31.25
N TRP A 510 -3.85 -9.58 -32.16
CA TRP A 510 -3.01 -10.57 -32.85
C TRP A 510 -3.75 -11.79 -33.40
N PHE A 511 -4.87 -11.59 -34.08
CA PHE A 511 -5.77 -12.67 -34.50
C PHE A 511 -5.06 -13.76 -35.32
N GLY A 512 -4.98 -14.95 -34.72
CA GLY A 512 -4.31 -16.12 -35.28
C GLY A 512 -2.80 -16.21 -35.09
N ASP A 513 -2.27 -15.53 -34.08
CA ASP A 513 -0.89 -15.64 -33.62
C ASP A 513 -0.82 -15.83 -32.09
N ALA A 514 -1.04 -17.06 -31.63
CA ALA A 514 -0.91 -17.48 -30.23
C ALA A 514 0.49 -17.21 -29.60
N GLY A 515 1.49 -16.78 -30.36
CA GLY A 515 2.78 -16.35 -29.80
C GLY A 515 2.76 -14.91 -29.26
N ASN A 516 1.84 -14.07 -29.75
CA ASN A 516 1.73 -12.66 -29.38
C ASN A 516 0.34 -12.27 -28.84
N GLY A 517 -0.70 -13.01 -29.22
CA GLY A 517 -2.08 -12.84 -28.75
C GLY A 517 -2.52 -13.94 -27.78
N PRO A 518 -3.84 -14.16 -27.64
CA PRO A 518 -4.39 -15.23 -26.81
C PRO A 518 -3.83 -16.62 -27.16
N ASP A 519 -3.55 -17.43 -26.13
CA ASP A 519 -2.84 -18.71 -26.27
C ASP A 519 -3.60 -19.80 -27.05
N ASP A 520 -4.91 -19.65 -27.27
CA ASP A 520 -5.77 -20.59 -28.00
C ASP A 520 -6.47 -19.91 -29.17
N ASP A 521 -5.84 -19.95 -30.34
CA ASP A 521 -6.37 -19.36 -31.57
C ASP A 521 -7.74 -19.96 -32.01
N ASP A 522 -8.03 -21.23 -31.68
CA ASP A 522 -9.28 -21.88 -32.10
C ASP A 522 -10.43 -21.43 -31.20
N LEU A 523 -10.15 -21.21 -29.91
CA LEU A 523 -11.07 -20.50 -29.02
C LEU A 523 -11.24 -19.04 -29.45
N GLN A 524 -10.15 -18.34 -29.81
CA GLN A 524 -10.21 -16.97 -30.31
C GLN A 524 -11.13 -16.87 -31.53
N LEU A 525 -10.96 -17.74 -32.54
CA LEU A 525 -11.84 -17.78 -33.73
C LEU A 525 -13.32 -17.97 -33.35
N ARG A 526 -13.65 -18.91 -32.47
CA ARG A 526 -15.04 -19.16 -32.04
C ARG A 526 -15.65 -17.96 -31.31
N ASN A 527 -14.86 -17.29 -30.47
CA ASN A 527 -15.31 -16.10 -29.75
C ASN A 527 -15.53 -14.94 -30.71
N VAL A 528 -14.65 -14.75 -31.69
CA VAL A 528 -14.80 -13.73 -32.74
C VAL A 528 -16.07 -13.95 -33.56
N ILE A 529 -16.35 -15.20 -33.98
CA ILE A 529 -17.61 -15.56 -34.64
C ILE A 529 -18.80 -15.18 -33.76
N THR A 530 -18.77 -15.59 -32.49
CA THR A 530 -19.86 -15.33 -31.54
C THR A 530 -20.12 -13.82 -31.41
N VAL A 531 -19.08 -13.00 -31.29
CA VAL A 531 -19.21 -11.54 -31.20
C VAL A 531 -19.81 -10.96 -32.47
N VAL A 532 -19.31 -11.35 -33.66
CA VAL A 532 -19.80 -10.85 -34.94
C VAL A 532 -21.27 -11.23 -35.16
N GLU A 533 -21.68 -12.44 -34.83
CA GLU A 533 -23.08 -12.89 -34.94
C GLU A 533 -23.99 -12.22 -33.89
N THR A 534 -23.46 -11.89 -32.71
CA THR A 534 -24.24 -11.26 -31.63
C THR A 534 -24.49 -9.79 -31.89
N ILE A 535 -23.45 -9.04 -32.31
CA ILE A 535 -23.58 -7.62 -32.64
C ILE A 535 -24.30 -7.44 -33.99
N ASP A 536 -24.02 -8.33 -34.94
CA ASP A 536 -24.67 -8.38 -36.25
C ASP A 536 -24.52 -7.09 -37.08
N ALA A 537 -23.46 -6.30 -36.89
CA ALA A 537 -23.25 -5.05 -37.62
C ALA A 537 -23.08 -5.23 -39.13
N ASP A 538 -23.36 -4.19 -39.92
CA ASP A 538 -23.22 -4.23 -41.37
C ASP A 538 -21.77 -4.27 -41.82
N ILE A 539 -20.87 -3.61 -41.07
CA ILE A 539 -19.44 -3.53 -41.37
C ILE A 539 -18.62 -3.71 -40.10
N TYR A 540 -17.57 -4.52 -40.19
CA TYR A 540 -16.51 -4.60 -39.19
C TYR A 540 -15.18 -4.18 -39.81
N ALA A 541 -14.59 -3.09 -39.31
CA ALA A 541 -13.22 -2.68 -39.57
C ALA A 541 -12.31 -3.33 -38.52
N LEU A 542 -11.59 -4.39 -38.90
CA LEU A 542 -10.76 -5.17 -37.99
C LEU A 542 -9.30 -4.73 -38.04
N GLN A 543 -8.64 -4.67 -36.89
CA GLN A 543 -7.19 -4.49 -36.77
C GLN A 543 -6.53 -5.73 -36.17
N GLU A 544 -5.22 -5.85 -36.39
CA GLU A 544 -4.37 -6.94 -35.89
C GLU A 544 -4.74 -8.33 -36.40
N ILE A 545 -5.10 -8.42 -37.68
CA ILE A 545 -5.20 -9.72 -38.34
C ILE A 545 -3.79 -10.21 -38.65
N SER A 546 -3.32 -11.20 -37.90
CA SER A 546 -1.95 -11.73 -38.00
C SER A 546 -1.84 -12.97 -38.88
N SER A 547 -2.98 -13.61 -39.20
CA SER A 547 -3.02 -14.80 -40.04
C SER A 547 -4.09 -14.69 -41.13
N PRO A 548 -3.69 -14.48 -42.40
CA PRO A 548 -4.61 -14.48 -43.53
C PRO A 548 -5.42 -15.78 -43.66
N ASN A 549 -4.81 -16.92 -43.30
CA ASN A 549 -5.52 -18.21 -43.31
C ASN A 549 -6.63 -18.25 -42.26
N ARG A 550 -6.42 -17.70 -41.07
CA ARG A 550 -7.46 -17.64 -40.03
C ARG A 550 -8.54 -16.62 -40.37
N PHE A 551 -8.18 -15.50 -40.98
CA PHE A 551 -9.17 -14.56 -41.49
C PHE A 551 -10.06 -15.19 -42.56
N ASN A 552 -9.48 -15.96 -43.50
CA ASN A 552 -10.29 -16.70 -44.47
C ASN A 552 -11.20 -17.72 -43.79
N ALA A 553 -10.71 -18.45 -42.78
CA ALA A 553 -11.53 -19.37 -42.01
C ALA A 553 -12.69 -18.66 -41.26
N LEU A 554 -12.46 -17.45 -40.76
CA LEU A 554 -13.49 -16.61 -40.16
C LEU A 554 -14.56 -16.23 -41.19
N VAL A 555 -14.15 -15.72 -42.36
CA VAL A 555 -15.07 -15.37 -43.46
C VAL A 555 -15.85 -16.60 -43.94
N ASP A 556 -15.20 -17.75 -44.09
CA ASP A 556 -15.83 -19.00 -44.51
C ASP A 556 -16.82 -19.54 -43.45
N SER A 557 -16.63 -19.20 -42.18
CA SER A 557 -17.53 -19.59 -41.08
C SER A 557 -18.76 -18.67 -40.96
N LEU A 558 -18.71 -17.47 -41.53
CA LEU A 558 -19.77 -16.46 -41.47
C LEU A 558 -20.49 -16.36 -42.82
N GLU A 559 -21.48 -17.22 -43.05
CA GLU A 559 -22.16 -17.34 -44.36
C GLU A 559 -22.74 -16.02 -44.89
N ASP A 560 -23.24 -15.17 -43.99
CA ASP A 560 -23.84 -13.86 -44.33
C ASP A 560 -22.82 -12.75 -44.62
N TYR A 561 -21.54 -13.00 -44.36
CA TYR A 561 -20.48 -11.99 -44.45
C TYR A 561 -19.51 -12.26 -45.61
N GLY A 562 -19.00 -11.18 -46.17
CA GLY A 562 -17.79 -11.16 -46.99
C GLY A 562 -16.67 -10.44 -46.26
N GLY A 563 -15.45 -10.56 -46.77
CA GLY A 563 -14.34 -9.82 -46.21
C GLY A 563 -13.12 -9.76 -47.11
N PHE A 564 -12.22 -8.83 -46.80
CA PHE A 564 -10.92 -8.68 -47.48
C PHE A 564 -9.89 -8.02 -46.57
N LEU A 565 -8.62 -8.29 -46.86
CA LEU A 565 -7.46 -7.81 -46.12
C LEU A 565 -6.76 -6.66 -46.83
N ALA A 566 -6.00 -5.89 -46.06
CA ALA A 566 -5.00 -5.00 -46.61
C ALA A 566 -3.86 -5.77 -47.29
N ASN A 567 -3.20 -5.11 -48.24
CA ASN A 567 -2.12 -5.68 -49.02
C ASN A 567 -0.81 -4.93 -48.72
N PHE A 568 -0.17 -5.28 -47.60
CA PHE A 568 1.16 -4.82 -47.20
C PHE A 568 1.93 -5.92 -46.46
N SER A 569 3.26 -5.79 -46.32
CA SER A 569 4.13 -6.86 -45.80
C SER A 569 4.39 -6.80 -44.30
N GLN A 570 3.42 -6.36 -43.50
CA GLN A 570 3.53 -6.26 -42.03
C GLN A 570 2.82 -7.45 -41.37
N THR A 571 3.24 -7.81 -40.16
CA THR A 571 2.67 -8.95 -39.44
C THR A 571 1.22 -8.73 -39.03
N GLN A 572 0.82 -7.49 -38.77
CA GLN A 572 -0.54 -7.13 -38.35
C GLN A 572 -1.26 -6.38 -39.48
N GLU A 573 -2.23 -7.03 -40.11
CA GLU A 573 -3.03 -6.46 -41.19
C GLU A 573 -4.33 -5.86 -40.67
N THR A 574 -4.87 -4.87 -41.40
CA THR A 574 -6.24 -4.41 -41.24
C THR A 574 -7.15 -5.16 -42.20
N ALA A 575 -8.41 -5.40 -41.82
CA ALA A 575 -9.38 -6.08 -42.66
C ALA A 575 -10.75 -5.40 -42.61
N PHE A 576 -11.59 -5.71 -43.59
CA PHE A 576 -13.03 -5.48 -43.48
C PHE A 576 -13.77 -6.81 -43.52
N LEU A 577 -14.77 -6.96 -42.64
CA LEU A 577 -15.93 -7.84 -42.86
C LEU A 577 -17.13 -6.96 -43.21
N PHE A 578 -18.01 -7.45 -44.07
CA PHE A 578 -19.23 -6.74 -44.46
C PHE A 578 -20.38 -7.71 -44.69
N LYS A 579 -21.58 -7.32 -44.27
CA LYS A 579 -22.77 -8.13 -44.40
C LYS A 579 -23.30 -8.06 -45.83
N ARG A 580 -23.42 -9.21 -46.48
CA ARG A 580 -23.72 -9.32 -47.92
C ARG A 580 -25.13 -8.85 -48.28
N SER A 581 -26.05 -8.87 -47.32
CA SER A 581 -27.45 -8.50 -47.53
C SER A 581 -27.69 -6.99 -47.48
N SER A 582 -26.84 -6.22 -46.81
CA SER A 582 -26.97 -4.76 -46.66
C SER A 582 -25.89 -3.97 -47.39
N ILE A 583 -24.77 -4.60 -47.76
CA ILE A 583 -23.62 -3.94 -48.39
C ILE A 583 -23.35 -4.47 -49.80
N ASP A 584 -23.53 -3.59 -50.79
CA ASP A 584 -23.08 -3.79 -52.17
C ASP A 584 -21.60 -3.38 -52.29
N SER A 585 -20.71 -4.37 -52.13
CA SER A 585 -19.26 -4.20 -52.20
C SER A 585 -18.80 -3.80 -53.61
N LEU A 586 -18.11 -2.65 -53.73
CA LEU A 586 -17.58 -2.15 -55.00
C LEU A 586 -16.06 -2.38 -55.14
N SER A 587 -15.26 -1.99 -54.14
CA SER A 587 -13.80 -2.21 -54.17
C SER A 587 -13.14 -2.05 -52.80
N GLY A 588 -12.13 -2.88 -52.52
CA GLY A 588 -11.18 -2.70 -51.42
C GLY A 588 -9.78 -2.31 -51.94
N VAL A 589 -9.17 -1.26 -51.39
CA VAL A 589 -7.86 -0.75 -51.82
C VAL A 589 -7.01 -0.35 -50.61
N THR A 590 -5.83 -0.93 -50.48
CA THR A 590 -4.81 -0.43 -49.56
C THR A 590 -4.13 0.79 -50.17
N LEU A 591 -4.15 1.91 -49.47
CA LEU A 591 -3.45 3.12 -49.90
C LEU A 591 -1.94 2.94 -49.79
N SER A 592 -1.19 3.86 -50.38
CA SER A 592 0.26 3.72 -50.52
C SER A 592 0.98 5.06 -50.42
N SER A 593 2.32 5.02 -50.45
CA SER A 593 3.12 6.25 -50.56
C SER A 593 2.85 7.04 -51.85
N GLY A 594 2.34 6.40 -52.91
CA GLY A 594 1.89 7.07 -54.12
C GLY A 594 0.69 7.99 -53.91
N ASP A 595 -0.06 7.78 -52.84
CA ASP A 595 -1.27 8.54 -52.48
C ASP A 595 -0.96 9.72 -51.53
N GLY A 596 0.31 9.91 -51.17
CA GLY A 596 0.78 10.99 -50.30
C GLY A 596 1.06 10.59 -48.85
N PHE A 597 1.11 9.28 -48.54
CA PHE A 597 1.36 8.78 -47.20
C PHE A 597 2.84 8.50 -46.94
N THR A 598 3.37 8.98 -45.81
CA THR A 598 4.78 8.76 -45.45
C THR A 598 4.93 7.48 -44.64
N GLN A 599 5.80 6.57 -45.09
CA GLN A 599 5.97 5.24 -44.46
C GLN A 599 6.24 5.29 -42.95
N SER A 600 7.08 6.23 -42.49
CA SER A 600 7.43 6.36 -41.07
C SER A 600 6.27 6.82 -40.20
N ASN A 601 5.36 7.64 -40.75
CA ASN A 601 4.20 8.14 -40.01
C ASN A 601 3.17 7.02 -39.81
N TRP A 602 3.05 6.13 -40.79
CA TRP A 602 2.14 4.98 -40.79
C TRP A 602 2.79 3.69 -40.28
N ALA A 603 3.49 3.76 -39.15
CA ALA A 603 4.04 2.60 -38.44
C ALA A 603 4.78 1.59 -39.36
N ASN A 604 5.64 2.11 -40.24
CA ASN A 604 6.42 1.38 -41.25
C ASN A 604 5.61 0.79 -42.42
N GLY A 605 4.52 1.44 -42.82
CA GLY A 605 3.77 1.14 -44.03
C GLY A 605 2.43 0.43 -43.80
N ARG A 606 1.88 0.50 -42.60
CA ARG A 606 0.48 0.15 -42.29
C ARG A 606 -0.46 1.27 -42.76
N TYR A 607 -0.50 1.47 -44.08
CA TYR A 607 -1.33 2.50 -44.70
C TYR A 607 -2.83 2.16 -44.54
N PRO A 608 -3.72 3.16 -44.59
CA PRO A 608 -5.16 2.95 -44.49
C PRO A 608 -5.68 1.95 -45.54
N LEU A 609 -6.58 1.06 -45.12
CA LEU A 609 -7.37 0.21 -46.00
C LEU A 609 -8.68 0.91 -46.33
N MET A 610 -8.92 1.21 -47.60
CA MET A 610 -10.15 1.86 -48.07
C MET A 610 -11.15 0.80 -48.56
N PHE A 611 -12.40 0.90 -48.12
CA PHE A 611 -13.53 0.15 -48.63
C PHE A 611 -14.54 1.09 -49.29
N ARG A 612 -14.84 0.85 -50.56
CA ARG A 612 -15.88 1.54 -51.31
C ARG A 612 -17.07 0.59 -51.50
N PHE A 613 -18.25 1.03 -51.10
CA PHE A 613 -19.47 0.23 -51.16
C PHE A 613 -20.71 1.12 -51.30
N ILE A 614 -21.84 0.50 -51.63
CA ILE A 614 -23.16 1.10 -51.52
C ILE A 614 -23.87 0.45 -50.33
N ALA A 615 -24.42 1.26 -49.44
CA ALA A 615 -25.28 0.81 -48.34
C ALA A 615 -26.70 1.33 -48.53
N ASP A 616 -27.69 0.55 -48.13
CA ASP A 616 -29.07 1.03 -47.98
C ASP A 616 -29.25 1.59 -46.57
N ILE A 617 -29.45 2.90 -46.47
CA ILE A 617 -29.67 3.60 -45.20
C ILE A 617 -31.03 4.28 -45.30
N ASN A 618 -32.00 3.78 -44.54
CA ASN A 618 -33.37 4.33 -44.50
C ASN A 618 -34.06 4.34 -45.90
N ASN A 619 -33.92 3.26 -46.67
CA ASN A 619 -34.41 3.11 -48.05
C ASN A 619 -33.73 4.03 -49.08
N GLU A 620 -32.56 4.60 -48.74
CA GLU A 620 -31.74 5.37 -49.65
C GLU A 620 -30.40 4.68 -49.88
N GLN A 621 -30.09 4.40 -51.14
CA GLN A 621 -28.78 3.88 -51.51
C GLN A 621 -27.73 5.00 -51.45
N GLN A 622 -26.74 4.83 -50.58
CA GLN A 622 -25.64 5.77 -50.41
C GLN A 622 -24.32 5.10 -50.75
N GLU A 623 -23.55 5.70 -51.64
CA GLU A 623 -22.17 5.31 -51.90
C GLU A 623 -21.26 5.90 -50.82
N ILE A 624 -20.45 5.05 -50.17
CA ILE A 624 -19.63 5.38 -49.01
C ILE A 624 -18.20 4.86 -49.20
N TYR A 625 -17.23 5.62 -48.68
CA TYR A 625 -15.82 5.28 -48.61
C TYR A 625 -15.40 5.17 -47.14
N ALA A 626 -15.24 3.95 -46.63
CA ALA A 626 -14.72 3.70 -45.29
C ALA A 626 -13.21 3.50 -45.30
N PHE A 627 -12.50 4.00 -44.28
CA PHE A 627 -11.06 3.86 -44.12
C PHE A 627 -10.75 3.17 -42.80
N ASN A 628 -10.17 1.97 -42.85
CA ASN A 628 -9.71 1.25 -41.66
C ASN A 628 -8.23 1.59 -41.40
N ILE A 629 -7.94 2.01 -40.18
CA ILE A 629 -6.65 2.55 -39.75
C ILE A 629 -6.15 1.76 -38.54
N HIS A 630 -4.86 1.41 -38.55
CA HIS A 630 -4.15 0.94 -37.37
C HIS A 630 -2.89 1.79 -37.15
N ALA A 631 -3.05 2.92 -36.46
CA ALA A 631 -2.02 3.93 -36.27
C ALA A 631 -0.92 3.49 -35.29
N LYS A 632 0.13 4.31 -35.16
CA LYS A 632 1.29 4.04 -34.29
C LYS A 632 0.88 3.87 -32.81
N ALA A 633 1.19 2.71 -32.24
CA ALA A 633 0.99 2.39 -30.82
C ALA A 633 1.95 3.14 -29.87
N PHE A 634 1.72 2.99 -28.56
CA PHE A 634 2.46 3.57 -27.41
C PHE A 634 2.12 5.04 -27.06
N GLY A 635 2.31 5.36 -25.77
CA GLY A 635 1.99 6.66 -25.16
C GLY A 635 3.14 7.67 -25.12
N ASP A 636 4.31 7.35 -25.69
CA ASP A 636 5.44 8.28 -25.73
C ASP A 636 5.22 9.41 -26.75
N GLN A 637 5.93 10.53 -26.55
CA GLN A 637 5.79 11.72 -27.40
C GLN A 637 6.09 11.45 -28.89
N GLY A 638 7.09 10.61 -29.19
CA GLY A 638 7.45 10.30 -30.58
C GLY A 638 6.37 9.49 -31.29
N SER A 639 5.66 8.63 -30.56
CA SER A 639 4.50 7.90 -31.06
C SER A 639 3.28 8.80 -31.24
N TYR A 640 3.06 9.77 -30.34
CA TYR A 640 2.02 10.79 -30.49
C TYR A 640 2.26 11.65 -31.75
N ASP A 641 3.48 12.16 -31.94
CA ASP A 641 3.83 13.02 -33.08
C ASP A 641 3.63 12.28 -34.42
N GLN A 642 3.92 10.98 -34.47
CA GLN A 642 3.64 10.13 -35.63
C GLN A 642 2.15 10.04 -35.93
N ARG A 643 1.30 9.86 -34.91
CA ARG A 643 -0.17 9.83 -35.09
C ARG A 643 -0.69 11.17 -35.60
N VAL A 644 -0.21 12.29 -35.07
CA VAL A 644 -0.59 13.63 -35.55
C VAL A 644 -0.25 13.80 -37.03
N ALA A 645 0.97 13.42 -37.42
CA ALA A 645 1.40 13.51 -38.82
C ALA A 645 0.58 12.58 -39.74
N ALA A 646 0.34 11.34 -39.33
CA ALA A 646 -0.47 10.38 -40.09
C ALA A 646 -1.91 10.88 -40.29
N SER A 647 -2.57 11.34 -39.21
CA SER A 647 -3.91 11.92 -39.30
C SER A 647 -3.95 13.16 -40.21
N GLY A 648 -2.91 13.99 -40.19
CA GLY A 648 -2.74 15.12 -41.11
C GLY A 648 -2.69 14.68 -42.58
N GLU A 649 -1.89 13.66 -42.91
CA GLU A 649 -1.79 13.12 -44.26
C GLU A 649 -3.11 12.53 -44.75
N LEU A 650 -3.83 11.79 -43.90
CA LEU A 650 -5.15 11.26 -44.25
C LEU A 650 -6.12 12.39 -44.52
N LYS A 651 -6.15 13.42 -43.68
CA LYS A 651 -6.99 14.59 -43.91
C LYS A 651 -6.69 15.24 -45.26
N GLU A 652 -5.43 15.47 -45.60
CA GLU A 652 -5.05 16.04 -46.89
C GLU A 652 -5.47 15.16 -48.07
N TYR A 653 -5.35 13.84 -47.94
CA TYR A 653 -5.81 12.90 -48.95
C TYR A 653 -7.33 13.00 -49.15
N LEU A 654 -8.10 13.04 -48.05
CA LEU A 654 -9.56 13.16 -48.09
C LEU A 654 -10.01 14.50 -48.68
N ASP A 655 -9.42 15.61 -48.24
CA ASP A 655 -9.73 16.94 -48.78
C ASP A 655 -9.44 17.04 -50.29
N ARG A 656 -8.39 16.36 -50.76
CA ARG A 656 -7.99 16.40 -52.17
C ARG A 656 -8.84 15.49 -53.06
N ASN A 657 -9.19 14.32 -52.57
CA ASN A 657 -9.74 13.24 -53.41
C ASN A 657 -11.20 12.89 -53.11
N ARG A 658 -11.72 13.27 -51.92
CA ARG A 658 -13.00 12.80 -51.35
C ARG A 658 -13.83 13.91 -50.69
N ALA A 659 -13.55 15.18 -50.98
CA ALA A 659 -14.19 16.31 -50.29
C ALA A 659 -15.72 16.38 -50.42
N SER A 660 -16.31 15.72 -51.41
CA SER A 660 -17.75 15.67 -51.66
C SER A 660 -18.37 14.28 -51.49
N ASP A 661 -17.56 13.29 -51.11
CA ASP A 661 -17.99 11.91 -50.98
C ASP A 661 -18.45 11.63 -49.54
N ASN A 662 -19.32 10.63 -49.32
CA ASN A 662 -19.61 10.15 -47.98
C ASN A 662 -18.42 9.33 -47.48
N VAL A 663 -17.82 9.75 -46.37
CA VAL A 663 -16.58 9.17 -45.84
C VAL A 663 -16.77 8.76 -44.38
N ILE A 664 -16.27 7.57 -44.05
CA ILE A 664 -16.12 7.08 -42.68
C ILE A 664 -14.64 6.81 -42.45
N THR A 665 -14.05 7.30 -41.37
CA THR A 665 -12.60 7.15 -41.06
C THR A 665 -12.36 6.62 -39.68
#